data_AF-A0AB74IWR7-F1
#
_entry.id   AF-A0AB74IWR7-F1
#
_cell.length_a   1.000
_cell.length_b   1.000
_cell.length_c   1.000
_cell.angle_alpha   90.00
_cell.angle_beta   90.00
_cell.angle_gamma   90.00
#
_symmetry.space_group_name_H-M   'P 1'
#
loop_
_entity.id
_entity.type
_entity.pdbx_description
1 polymer ?
#
loop_
_entity_poly.entity_id
_entity_poly.type
_entity_poly.pdbx_seq_one_letter_code
_entity_poly.pdbx_strand_id
1 'polypeptide(L)'
;MARQTEIEKQLIMARKKIGYEELVQIEEKADVEMEDVQMEGAKVVGEEEAAAEVLTQLGKFSISAKAEVPRAPRRLAPLPRRARRKVASDAVHRFVQRNDYDKDLENRMADDRRGGGNFNRKRRFNRDDDEGGYDRRPQRRRYEDAPPGTRLRRQLLAVAESPMRNPEDEVKDIAKLVTDNYHDNYVKETYCDLVLSLVLEQPFKIPFVAASVLCANNEKSEAAAEVLNRTSILLQRHLDAGEWRNVKLLLRFLACLQPLFSDDGVFGILNELFDRAVDLQTASSDDAVGLELVKIILFTIPYVLAAPGTGLEEKAAELLEKTDIVASTPHALEALVDPYPTAEGEQKPMACPSILSALQTQLQGEAASGWKLECIPRLTRVTSPAPIEGENGEQAAPGKHSFPQLSVPSPVNPGPHSLFPEVCFSLFADQDVESVPPTSNIAASLLRDAVTDTINILDFNRNAAAKFLIDVDCYWRPDTFVKRATAFDKLKDIPEGRSTWKPEDLVVDAVFSQILRLPTSEHKLVYYHSVITEACKIAPAAVAPSLGRAIRFLFRSLDVMDLELQYRYMDWFAHHLSNFEFRWKWAEWIDDLERSDLEPRKAFIVGSLDKEIRLSFAKRIRETLPEAYAPLISEGKMKDTPDFKYLNEQTPYSQQGNAMHALIRRKAPEEEIEVVINEIQALASEHGVEDVLVPSTDAYMTSICSVGSKSLSHVLSCIERCKERLLAIGPQSELARRQIITSVIDYWADHPGTAVNIIDKLLNYTIITPMSVIEWALHDHMQHGRALAQTHIYEMISATMFKVSNRMRQIVRARAEADLSEEQKALLDETLVRERQTMRDLFNAIIEAVSTVANAAQDDMIERFDGDSAEQTLLQQWGARWARVWRRKMAVEEAVVGEAAIEIADVARETERVKAEAQAAEAAATAAAEQPADTNMEQEDHDVA
;
A
#
# COMPACT_ATOMS: atom_id res chain seq x y z
N MET A 1 7.77 -58.38 -6.76
CA MET A 1 7.29 -57.69 -5.55
C MET A 1 7.72 -56.22 -5.48
N ALA A 2 9.00 -55.82 -5.41
CA ALA A 2 9.38 -54.40 -5.30
C ALA A 2 8.90 -53.47 -6.43
N ARG A 3 8.80 -53.94 -7.68
CA ARG A 3 8.20 -53.16 -8.80
C ARG A 3 6.68 -53.04 -8.73
N GLN A 4 6.01 -53.97 -8.05
CA GLN A 4 4.55 -53.98 -7.92
C GLN A 4 4.10 -52.99 -6.84
N THR A 5 4.92 -52.84 -5.79
CA THR A 5 4.75 -51.86 -4.71
C THR A 5 5.00 -50.41 -5.18
N GLU A 6 5.87 -50.20 -6.16
CA GLU A 6 6.12 -48.88 -6.77
C GLU A 6 5.00 -48.47 -7.73
N ILE A 7 4.41 -49.42 -8.46
CA ILE A 7 3.24 -49.18 -9.32
C ILE A 7 1.99 -48.90 -8.47
N GLU A 8 1.78 -49.59 -7.34
CA GLU A 8 0.69 -49.26 -6.40
C GLU A 8 0.87 -47.88 -5.75
N LYS A 9 2.09 -47.47 -5.41
CA LYS A 9 2.36 -46.11 -4.89
C LYS A 9 2.13 -45.03 -5.94
N GLN A 10 2.43 -45.30 -7.21
CA GLN A 10 2.15 -44.37 -8.30
C GLN A 10 0.65 -44.32 -8.65
N LEU A 11 -0.09 -45.43 -8.54
CA LEU A 11 -1.55 -45.46 -8.67
C LEU A 11 -2.27 -44.77 -7.52
N ILE A 12 -1.75 -44.85 -6.28
CA ILE A 12 -2.28 -44.12 -5.12
C ILE A 12 -1.99 -42.61 -5.24
N MET A 13 -0.84 -42.21 -5.81
CA MET A 13 -0.57 -40.81 -6.13
C MET A 13 -1.37 -40.29 -7.33
N ALA A 14 -1.67 -41.13 -8.31
CA ALA A 14 -2.55 -40.78 -9.43
C ALA A 14 -4.02 -40.65 -8.99
N ARG A 15 -4.49 -41.50 -8.05
CA ARG A 15 -5.82 -41.39 -7.41
C ARG A 15 -5.98 -40.18 -6.50
N LYS A 16 -4.88 -39.56 -6.04
CA LYS A 16 -4.92 -38.27 -5.32
C LYS A 16 -4.97 -37.05 -6.25
N LYS A 17 -4.95 -37.26 -7.57
CA LYS A 17 -4.93 -36.18 -8.58
C LYS A 17 -6.15 -36.19 -9.52
N ILE A 18 -7.12 -37.05 -9.25
CA ILE A 18 -8.44 -37.06 -9.88
C ILE A 18 -9.43 -36.88 -8.74
N GLY A 19 -9.91 -35.67 -8.57
CA GLY A 19 -10.74 -35.24 -7.44
C GLY A 19 -10.98 -33.73 -7.51
N TYR A 20 -11.16 -33.25 -8.74
CA TYR A 20 -11.49 -31.87 -9.08
C TYR A 20 -12.60 -31.88 -10.15
N GLU A 21 -12.67 -32.91 -11.00
CA GLU A 21 -13.77 -33.09 -11.97
C GLU A 21 -15.02 -33.78 -11.36
N GLU A 22 -14.89 -34.60 -10.31
CA GLU A 22 -16.05 -35.14 -9.56
C GLU A 22 -16.61 -34.17 -8.51
N LEU A 23 -15.89 -33.10 -8.16
CA LEU A 23 -16.43 -32.03 -7.30
C LEU A 23 -17.24 -31.02 -8.14
N VAL A 24 -16.79 -30.74 -9.37
CA VAL A 24 -17.52 -29.86 -10.30
C VAL A 24 -18.81 -30.50 -10.80
N GLN A 25 -18.87 -31.82 -11.00
CA GLN A 25 -20.13 -32.51 -11.35
C GLN A 25 -21.08 -32.74 -10.16
N ILE A 26 -20.63 -32.51 -8.93
CA ILE A 26 -21.50 -32.51 -7.73
C ILE A 26 -22.00 -31.08 -7.46
N GLU A 27 -21.19 -30.05 -7.72
CA GLU A 27 -21.64 -28.64 -7.72
C GLU A 27 -22.69 -28.40 -8.84
N GLU A 28 -22.45 -28.83 -10.08
CA GLU A 28 -23.43 -28.67 -11.19
C GLU A 28 -24.71 -29.53 -11.04
N LYS A 29 -24.70 -30.57 -10.19
CA LYS A 29 -25.90 -31.36 -9.89
C LYS A 29 -26.65 -30.87 -8.65
N ALA A 30 -25.99 -30.16 -7.74
CA ALA A 30 -26.63 -29.54 -6.59
C ALA A 30 -27.41 -28.27 -7.00
N ASP A 31 -26.96 -27.58 -8.06
CA ASP A 31 -27.63 -26.38 -8.59
C ASP A 31 -28.91 -26.70 -9.41
N VAL A 32 -29.16 -27.97 -9.78
CA VAL A 32 -30.34 -28.38 -10.57
C VAL A 32 -31.46 -29.00 -9.72
N GLU A 33 -31.21 -29.31 -8.43
CA GLU A 33 -32.23 -29.89 -7.52
C GLU A 33 -32.79 -28.90 -6.47
N MET A 34 -32.45 -27.60 -6.54
CA MET A 34 -32.94 -26.57 -5.61
C MET A 34 -34.08 -25.67 -6.15
N GLU A 35 -34.72 -26.02 -7.26
CA GLU A 35 -35.73 -25.13 -7.89
C GLU A 35 -37.18 -25.33 -7.42
N ASP A 36 -37.44 -26.04 -6.31
CA ASP A 36 -38.81 -26.46 -5.99
C ASP A 36 -39.21 -26.33 -4.49
N VAL A 37 -38.89 -25.22 -3.81
CA VAL A 37 -39.71 -24.77 -2.65
C VAL A 37 -39.61 -23.25 -2.45
N GLN A 38 -40.78 -22.62 -2.29
CA GLN A 38 -41.08 -21.29 -1.70
C GLN A 38 -41.51 -20.17 -2.67
N MET A 39 -42.83 -20.09 -2.83
CA MET A 39 -43.54 -18.86 -3.18
C MET A 39 -43.84 -18.03 -1.93
N GLU A 40 -43.86 -16.70 -2.11
CA GLU A 40 -44.18 -15.62 -1.15
C GLU A 40 -43.03 -15.07 -0.28
N GLY A 41 -41.93 -14.71 -0.95
CA GLY A 41 -40.96 -13.69 -0.54
C GLY A 41 -40.11 -13.12 -1.70
N ALA A 42 -40.38 -13.57 -2.92
CA ALA A 42 -39.40 -13.70 -4.01
C ALA A 42 -39.14 -12.45 -4.87
N LYS A 43 -39.71 -11.28 -4.55
CA LYS A 43 -39.58 -10.12 -5.45
C LYS A 43 -38.35 -9.25 -5.20
N VAL A 44 -37.73 -9.33 -4.02
CA VAL A 44 -36.54 -8.54 -3.66
C VAL A 44 -35.24 -9.33 -3.80
N VAL A 45 -35.32 -10.66 -3.68
CA VAL A 45 -34.15 -11.57 -3.73
C VAL A 45 -33.74 -11.92 -5.18
N GLY A 46 -34.70 -12.06 -6.11
CA GLY A 46 -34.40 -12.45 -7.50
C GLY A 46 -33.56 -11.43 -8.28
N GLU A 47 -33.64 -10.14 -7.93
CA GLU A 47 -32.82 -9.10 -8.56
C GLU A 47 -31.38 -9.09 -8.04
N GLU A 48 -31.16 -9.40 -6.75
CA GLU A 48 -29.80 -9.58 -6.19
C GLU A 48 -29.10 -10.79 -6.79
N GLU A 49 -29.84 -11.88 -7.00
CA GLU A 49 -29.31 -13.11 -7.57
C GLU A 49 -28.91 -12.93 -9.03
N ALA A 50 -29.72 -12.21 -9.83
CA ALA A 50 -29.39 -11.87 -11.22
C ALA A 50 -28.16 -10.95 -11.33
N ALA A 51 -28.03 -9.93 -10.47
CA ALA A 51 -26.85 -9.06 -10.46
C ALA A 51 -25.59 -9.81 -9.96
N ALA A 52 -25.73 -10.67 -8.96
CA ALA A 52 -24.66 -11.55 -8.49
C ALA A 52 -24.24 -12.56 -9.55
N GLU A 53 -25.19 -13.08 -10.34
CA GLU A 53 -24.95 -13.97 -11.47
C GLU A 53 -24.19 -13.23 -12.58
N VAL A 54 -24.55 -12.00 -12.93
CA VAL A 54 -23.78 -11.15 -13.86
C VAL A 54 -22.35 -10.93 -13.34
N LEU A 55 -22.17 -10.60 -12.05
CA LEU A 55 -20.84 -10.43 -11.46
C LEU A 55 -20.03 -11.75 -11.42
N THR A 56 -20.70 -12.89 -11.28
CA THR A 56 -20.10 -14.23 -11.30
C THR A 56 -19.70 -14.63 -12.71
N GLN A 57 -20.54 -14.36 -13.71
CA GLN A 57 -20.28 -14.59 -15.15
C GLN A 57 -19.10 -13.73 -15.64
N LEU A 58 -18.93 -12.51 -15.11
CA LEU A 58 -17.77 -11.65 -15.37
C LEU A 58 -16.48 -12.11 -14.65
N GLY A 59 -16.51 -13.22 -13.92
CA GLY A 59 -15.36 -13.75 -13.17
C GLY A 59 -14.96 -12.92 -11.94
N LYS A 60 -15.86 -12.06 -11.45
CA LYS A 60 -15.59 -11.10 -10.35
C LYS A 60 -16.14 -11.53 -9.00
N PHE A 61 -16.93 -12.60 -8.96
CA PHE A 61 -17.48 -13.17 -7.72
C PHE A 61 -16.69 -14.42 -7.30
N SER A 62 -16.03 -14.35 -6.14
CA SER A 62 -15.62 -15.53 -5.38
C SER A 62 -15.84 -15.25 -3.89
N ILE A 63 -16.84 -15.90 -3.31
CA ILE A 63 -17.14 -15.85 -1.87
C ILE A 63 -16.04 -16.58 -1.06
N SER A 64 -15.12 -17.29 -1.73
CA SER A 64 -13.92 -17.84 -1.10
C SER A 64 -12.76 -16.87 -1.25
N ALA A 65 -12.23 -16.36 -0.15
CA ALA A 65 -10.97 -15.64 -0.12
C ALA A 65 -9.80 -16.53 -0.59
N LYS A 66 -9.66 -16.70 -1.90
CA LYS A 66 -8.39 -17.01 -2.55
C LYS A 66 -7.93 -15.75 -3.24
N ALA A 67 -6.84 -15.18 -2.75
CA ALA A 67 -6.17 -14.07 -3.39
C ALA A 67 -5.70 -14.50 -4.79
N GLU A 68 -6.49 -14.18 -5.82
CA GLU A 68 -6.00 -14.15 -7.20
C GLU A 68 -5.32 -12.80 -7.44
N VAL A 69 -4.00 -12.84 -7.48
CA VAL A 69 -3.16 -11.77 -8.02
C VAL A 69 -3.45 -11.69 -9.53
N PRO A 70 -3.68 -10.50 -10.12
CA PRO A 70 -3.87 -10.37 -11.56
C PRO A 70 -2.68 -10.99 -12.31
N ARG A 71 -2.97 -11.89 -13.25
CA ARG A 71 -1.94 -12.48 -14.11
C ARG A 71 -1.39 -11.40 -15.05
N ALA A 72 -0.13 -11.01 -14.84
CA ALA A 72 0.64 -10.27 -15.82
C ALA A 72 0.63 -11.00 -17.19
N PRO A 73 0.61 -10.28 -18.33
CA PRO A 73 0.60 -10.89 -19.65
C PRO A 73 1.84 -11.77 -19.87
N ARG A 74 1.60 -12.96 -20.44
CA ARG A 74 2.61 -14.01 -20.67
C ARG A 74 3.81 -13.49 -21.46
N ARG A 75 5.00 -13.42 -20.84
CA ARG A 75 6.29 -13.57 -21.53
C ARG A 75 7.26 -14.45 -20.73
N LEU A 76 7.73 -15.51 -21.42
CA LEU A 76 8.79 -16.49 -21.14
C LEU A 76 8.69 -17.36 -19.87
N ALA A 77 8.75 -18.69 -20.08
CA ALA A 77 8.52 -19.72 -19.08
C ALA A 77 9.52 -19.70 -17.90
N PRO A 78 9.06 -19.89 -16.63
CA PRO A 78 9.94 -19.89 -15.47
C PRO A 78 10.66 -21.24 -15.25
N LEU A 79 11.94 -21.18 -14.89
CA LEU A 79 12.76 -22.32 -14.48
C LEU A 79 12.23 -23.02 -13.19
N PRO A 80 12.42 -24.36 -13.06
CA PRO A 80 11.81 -25.16 -11.99
C PRO A 80 12.34 -24.84 -10.57
N ARG A 81 11.43 -24.94 -9.58
CA ARG A 81 11.58 -24.59 -8.16
C ARG A 81 12.87 -25.08 -7.45
N ARG A 82 13.47 -26.18 -7.91
CA ARG A 82 14.71 -26.73 -7.33
C ARG A 82 15.97 -25.92 -7.72
N ALA A 83 15.95 -25.26 -8.88
CA ALA A 83 17.01 -24.34 -9.32
C ALA A 83 16.94 -23.01 -8.55
N ARG A 84 15.73 -22.52 -8.22
CA ARG A 84 15.54 -21.28 -7.44
C ARG A 84 16.14 -21.36 -6.03
N ARG A 85 16.03 -22.50 -5.33
CA ARG A 85 16.66 -22.70 -4.01
C ARG A 85 18.18 -22.77 -4.07
N LYS A 86 18.74 -23.37 -5.13
CA LYS A 86 20.20 -23.50 -5.28
C LYS A 86 20.85 -22.18 -5.69
N VAL A 87 20.20 -21.42 -6.59
CA VAL A 87 20.67 -20.08 -6.99
C VAL A 87 20.53 -19.07 -5.83
N ALA A 88 19.47 -19.12 -5.03
CA ALA A 88 19.34 -18.29 -3.83
C ALA A 88 20.36 -18.65 -2.74
N SER A 89 20.60 -19.95 -2.49
CA SER A 89 21.64 -20.41 -1.56
C SER A 89 23.05 -20.04 -2.03
N ASP A 90 23.34 -20.17 -3.32
CA ASP A 90 24.67 -19.85 -3.88
C ASP A 90 24.90 -18.34 -4.01
N ALA A 91 23.83 -17.54 -4.11
CA ALA A 91 23.90 -16.07 -4.04
C ALA A 91 24.11 -15.58 -2.60
N VAL A 92 23.39 -16.16 -1.63
CA VAL A 92 23.58 -15.88 -0.20
C VAL A 92 24.96 -16.33 0.27
N HIS A 93 25.45 -17.50 -0.13
CA HIS A 93 26.77 -17.99 0.27
C HIS A 93 27.93 -17.22 -0.39
N ARG A 94 27.76 -16.74 -1.64
CA ARG A 94 28.74 -15.83 -2.29
C ARG A 94 28.69 -14.40 -1.72
N PHE A 95 27.56 -13.99 -1.17
CA PHE A 95 27.37 -12.67 -0.58
C PHE A 95 27.88 -12.61 0.88
N VAL A 96 27.66 -13.66 1.68
CA VAL A 96 28.26 -13.79 3.02
C VAL A 96 29.78 -13.80 2.93
N GLN A 97 30.36 -14.54 1.98
CA GLN A 97 31.80 -14.49 1.74
C GLN A 97 32.30 -13.10 1.32
N ARG A 98 31.51 -12.33 0.55
CA ARG A 98 31.90 -10.97 0.14
C ARG A 98 31.84 -9.97 1.30
N ASN A 99 30.83 -10.07 2.17
CA ASN A 99 30.73 -9.27 3.39
C ASN A 99 31.82 -9.61 4.42
N ASP A 100 32.28 -10.85 4.48
CA ASP A 100 33.44 -11.22 5.32
C ASP A 100 34.74 -10.63 4.75
N TYR A 101 34.88 -10.57 3.42
CA TYR A 101 36.01 -9.89 2.77
C TYR A 101 36.01 -8.36 2.96
N ASP A 102 34.84 -7.71 2.93
CA ASP A 102 34.73 -6.26 3.14
C ASP A 102 34.91 -5.88 4.63
N LYS A 103 34.44 -6.72 5.57
CA LYS A 103 34.75 -6.58 7.01
C LYS A 103 36.23 -6.79 7.32
N ASP A 104 36.88 -7.73 6.65
CA ASP A 104 38.33 -7.94 6.78
C ASP A 104 39.15 -6.78 6.19
N LEU A 105 38.61 -6.07 5.20
CA LEU A 105 39.24 -4.86 4.63
C LEU A 105 39.09 -3.66 5.57
N GLU A 106 37.92 -3.47 6.18
CA GLU A 106 37.68 -2.45 7.22
C GLU A 106 38.53 -2.70 8.47
N ASN A 107 38.67 -3.96 8.91
CA ASN A 107 39.53 -4.31 10.04
C ASN A 107 41.02 -4.09 9.72
N ARG A 108 41.46 -4.28 8.46
CA ARG A 108 42.85 -3.97 8.05
C ARG A 108 43.11 -2.47 8.01
N MET A 109 42.12 -1.65 7.65
CA MET A 109 42.24 -0.18 7.70
C MET A 109 42.27 0.37 9.13
N ALA A 110 41.76 -0.38 10.11
CA ALA A 110 41.81 0.01 11.53
C ALA A 110 43.17 -0.25 12.20
N ASP A 111 43.99 -1.17 11.68
CA ASP A 111 45.25 -1.60 12.31
C ASP A 111 46.52 -0.89 11.79
N ASP A 112 46.42 -0.13 10.68
CA ASP A 112 47.56 0.56 10.05
C ASP A 112 47.98 1.89 10.75
N ARG A 113 47.75 2.01 12.06
CA ARG A 113 48.28 3.10 12.91
C ARG A 113 49.10 2.61 14.11
N ARG A 114 49.91 1.57 13.95
CA ARG A 114 51.05 1.30 14.83
C ARG A 114 52.28 0.88 14.02
N GLY A 115 53.37 1.63 14.20
CA GLY A 115 54.54 1.57 13.36
C GLY A 115 55.47 0.36 13.55
N GLY A 116 56.27 0.13 12.50
CA GLY A 116 57.70 -0.18 12.58
C GLY A 116 58.12 -1.62 12.88
N GLY A 117 58.81 -2.26 11.92
CA GLY A 117 59.89 -3.20 12.25
C GLY A 117 60.06 -4.48 11.41
N ASN A 118 60.80 -4.37 10.31
CA ASN A 118 61.99 -5.17 9.95
C ASN A 118 62.00 -6.72 9.75
N PHE A 119 62.70 -7.12 8.67
CA PHE A 119 63.35 -8.42 8.34
C PHE A 119 62.43 -9.65 8.07
N ASN A 120 62.67 -10.59 7.14
CA ASN A 120 63.89 -10.99 6.42
C ASN A 120 63.56 -11.87 5.18
N ARG A 121 64.52 -11.92 4.24
CA ARG A 121 64.56 -12.73 3.00
C ARG A 121 64.54 -14.26 3.24
N LYS A 122 64.09 -15.03 2.23
CA LYS A 122 64.92 -16.08 1.57
C LYS A 122 64.29 -16.67 0.29
N ARG A 123 65.07 -16.60 -0.81
CA ARG A 123 64.97 -17.41 -2.03
C ARG A 123 65.82 -18.69 -1.88
N ARG A 124 65.46 -19.75 -2.63
CA ARG A 124 66.26 -20.86 -3.25
C ARG A 124 65.58 -22.23 -3.03
N PHE A 125 65.63 -23.25 -3.88
CA PHE A 125 65.95 -23.54 -5.31
C PHE A 125 65.75 -25.08 -5.49
N ASN A 126 65.78 -25.56 -6.75
CA ASN A 126 65.86 -26.95 -7.29
C ASN A 126 64.54 -27.58 -7.78
N ARG A 127 64.38 -27.92 -9.09
CA ARG A 127 65.07 -28.92 -9.96
C ARG A 127 64.91 -30.34 -9.41
N ASP A 128 64.59 -31.38 -10.16
CA ASP A 128 64.15 -31.70 -11.53
C ASP A 128 63.50 -33.11 -11.38
N ASP A 129 62.64 -33.53 -12.31
CA ASP A 129 62.55 -34.91 -12.86
C ASP A 129 61.14 -35.29 -13.34
N ASP A 130 61.11 -35.59 -14.64
CA ASP A 130 60.45 -36.69 -15.32
C ASP A 130 58.94 -36.69 -15.67
N GLU A 131 58.74 -36.42 -16.98
CA GLU A 131 58.27 -37.43 -17.97
C GLU A 131 56.76 -37.63 -18.17
N GLY A 132 56.31 -37.33 -19.40
CA GLY A 132 55.24 -38.05 -20.09
C GLY A 132 53.79 -37.63 -19.83
N GLY A 133 53.23 -36.79 -20.70
CA GLY A 133 51.77 -36.63 -20.77
C GLY A 133 51.31 -35.47 -21.66
N TYR A 134 50.91 -35.79 -22.88
CA TYR A 134 50.17 -34.89 -23.76
C TYR A 134 48.80 -34.54 -23.17
N ASP A 135 48.74 -33.53 -22.30
CA ASP A 135 47.47 -32.94 -21.89
C ASP A 135 47.31 -31.53 -22.46
N ARG A 136 46.38 -31.44 -23.41
CA ARG A 136 45.80 -30.21 -23.93
C ARG A 136 45.38 -29.31 -22.76
N ARG A 137 46.25 -28.38 -22.36
CA ARG A 137 45.87 -27.27 -21.48
C ARG A 137 44.66 -26.58 -22.15
N PRO A 138 43.49 -26.48 -21.50
CA PRO A 138 42.47 -25.58 -21.97
C PRO A 138 43.09 -24.20 -21.94
N GLN A 139 43.29 -23.59 -23.12
CA GLN A 139 43.52 -22.16 -23.20
C GLN A 139 42.44 -21.52 -22.32
N ARG A 140 42.86 -20.79 -21.28
CA ARG A 140 41.96 -19.89 -20.55
C ARG A 140 41.21 -19.10 -21.61
N ARG A 141 39.89 -19.36 -21.74
CA ARG A 141 39.02 -18.49 -22.52
C ARG A 141 39.28 -17.08 -22.03
N ARG A 142 39.85 -16.25 -22.91
CA ARG A 142 39.87 -14.80 -22.75
C ARG A 142 38.42 -14.45 -22.43
N TYR A 143 38.14 -13.86 -21.27
CA TYR A 143 36.83 -13.27 -21.02
C TYR A 143 36.67 -12.25 -22.16
N GLU A 144 35.86 -12.57 -23.17
CA GLU A 144 35.42 -11.56 -24.13
C GLU A 144 34.70 -10.52 -23.28
N ASP A 145 35.21 -9.29 -23.28
CA ASP A 145 34.54 -8.18 -22.61
C ASP A 145 33.09 -8.15 -23.10
N ALA A 146 32.15 -8.10 -22.16
CA ALA A 146 30.73 -8.15 -22.49
C ALA A 146 30.39 -7.09 -23.56
N PRO A 147 29.43 -7.35 -24.47
CA PRO A 147 29.07 -6.41 -25.53
C PRO A 147 28.84 -4.98 -24.98
N PRO A 148 29.18 -3.92 -25.73
CA PRO A 148 29.05 -2.54 -25.27
C PRO A 148 27.69 -2.24 -24.63
N GLY A 149 26.58 -2.66 -25.25
CA GLY A 149 25.24 -2.48 -24.68
C GLY A 149 25.01 -3.21 -23.34
N THR A 150 25.63 -4.37 -23.12
CA THR A 150 25.55 -5.09 -21.83
C THR A 150 26.39 -4.40 -20.74
N ARG A 151 27.55 -3.84 -21.11
CA ARG A 151 28.36 -3.03 -20.20
C ARG A 151 27.64 -1.73 -19.83
N LEU A 152 27.06 -1.06 -20.82
CA LEU A 152 26.23 0.13 -20.65
C LEU A 152 25.09 -0.15 -19.69
N ARG A 153 24.30 -1.20 -19.94
CA ARG A 153 23.21 -1.59 -19.06
C ARG A 153 23.65 -1.76 -17.61
N ARG A 154 24.80 -2.40 -17.37
CA ARG A 154 25.33 -2.60 -16.02
C ARG A 154 25.76 -1.29 -15.36
N GLN A 155 26.45 -0.42 -16.10
CA GLN A 155 26.93 0.86 -15.58
C GLN A 155 25.75 1.80 -15.30
N LEU A 156 24.83 1.96 -16.25
CA LEU A 156 23.67 2.83 -16.11
C LEU A 156 22.73 2.35 -14.99
N LEU A 157 22.51 1.04 -14.83
CA LEU A 157 21.76 0.51 -13.69
C LEU A 157 22.43 0.78 -12.34
N ALA A 158 23.76 0.79 -12.27
CA ALA A 158 24.51 0.94 -11.02
C ALA A 158 24.91 2.39 -10.70
N VAL A 159 24.52 3.35 -11.55
CA VAL A 159 24.93 4.75 -11.40
C VAL A 159 24.53 5.28 -10.03
N ALA A 160 25.49 5.93 -9.35
CA ALA A 160 25.32 6.53 -8.03
C ALA A 160 24.90 5.55 -6.90
N GLU A 161 25.05 4.23 -7.07
CA GLU A 161 24.77 3.27 -5.98
C GLU A 161 25.96 3.07 -5.04
N SER A 162 27.18 3.42 -5.45
CA SER A 162 28.40 3.16 -4.68
C SER A 162 28.90 4.41 -3.97
N PRO A 163 29.04 4.41 -2.63
CA PRO A 163 29.63 5.54 -1.91
C PRO A 163 31.14 5.70 -2.17
N MET A 164 31.79 4.70 -2.79
CA MET A 164 33.23 4.72 -3.08
C MET A 164 33.56 5.35 -4.43
N ARG A 165 32.57 5.54 -5.31
CA ARG A 165 32.77 6.06 -6.66
C ARG A 165 32.14 7.43 -6.77
N ASN A 166 32.83 8.33 -7.45
CA ASN A 166 32.29 9.64 -7.75
C ASN A 166 31.23 9.50 -8.87
N PRO A 167 29.95 9.86 -8.62
CA PRO A 167 28.90 9.74 -9.63
C PRO A 167 29.20 10.53 -10.91
N GLU A 168 29.92 11.64 -10.80
CA GLU A 168 30.37 12.44 -11.94
C GLU A 168 31.23 11.66 -12.93
N ASP A 169 32.13 10.82 -12.43
CA ASP A 169 33.02 10.01 -13.27
C ASP A 169 32.26 8.86 -13.92
N GLU A 170 31.31 8.25 -13.18
CA GLU A 170 30.42 7.22 -13.74
C GLU A 170 29.55 7.75 -14.87
N VAL A 171 29.00 8.96 -14.70
CA VAL A 171 28.19 9.64 -15.73
C VAL A 171 29.00 9.91 -17.00
N LYS A 172 30.25 10.36 -16.86
CA LYS A 172 31.17 10.56 -18.01
C LYS A 172 31.45 9.25 -18.73
N ASP A 173 31.76 8.19 -17.99
CA ASP A 173 32.04 6.88 -18.56
C ASP A 173 30.83 6.31 -19.32
N ILE A 174 29.61 6.49 -18.77
CA ILE A 174 28.36 6.09 -19.42
C ILE A 174 28.16 6.87 -20.72
N ALA A 175 28.26 8.20 -20.68
CA ALA A 175 28.06 9.06 -21.84
C ALA A 175 29.04 8.71 -22.97
N LYS A 176 30.33 8.55 -22.63
CA LYS A 176 31.36 8.15 -23.58
C LYS A 176 31.12 6.77 -24.19
N LEU A 177 30.69 5.80 -23.38
CA LEU A 177 30.37 4.46 -23.89
C LEU A 177 29.22 4.49 -24.90
N VAL A 178 28.22 5.37 -24.68
CA VAL A 178 27.10 5.58 -25.61
C VAL A 178 27.57 6.25 -26.89
N THR A 179 28.33 7.33 -26.81
CA THR A 179 28.74 8.14 -27.96
C THR A 179 29.72 7.39 -28.86
N ASP A 180 30.71 6.70 -28.27
CA ASP A 180 31.70 5.86 -28.98
C ASP A 180 31.02 4.70 -29.76
N ASN A 181 29.88 4.20 -29.26
CA ASN A 181 29.19 3.02 -29.81
C ASN A 181 27.79 3.35 -30.35
N TYR A 182 27.48 4.62 -30.63
CA TYR A 182 26.12 5.03 -31.02
C TYR A 182 25.67 4.46 -32.38
N HIS A 183 26.60 3.97 -33.19
CA HIS A 183 26.32 3.27 -34.44
C HIS A 183 25.72 1.87 -34.23
N ASP A 184 25.84 1.30 -33.02
CA ASP A 184 25.24 0.02 -32.65
C ASP A 184 23.81 0.23 -32.17
N ASN A 185 22.84 -0.30 -32.92
CA ASN A 185 21.42 -0.25 -32.56
C ASN A 185 21.15 -0.85 -31.18
N TYR A 186 21.89 -1.89 -30.76
CA TYR A 186 21.71 -2.47 -29.43
C TYR A 186 22.08 -1.48 -28.32
N VAL A 187 23.12 -0.68 -28.51
CA VAL A 187 23.52 0.39 -27.57
C VAL A 187 22.48 1.50 -27.57
N LYS A 188 22.05 1.98 -28.76
CA LYS A 188 21.05 3.05 -28.90
C LYS A 188 19.74 2.69 -28.21
N GLU A 189 19.16 1.53 -28.52
CA GLU A 189 17.91 1.05 -27.93
C GLU A 189 18.06 0.84 -26.42
N THR A 190 19.14 0.15 -25.98
CA THR A 190 19.37 -0.10 -24.55
C THR A 190 19.52 1.20 -23.77
N TYR A 191 20.19 2.22 -24.32
CA TYR A 191 20.35 3.50 -23.66
C TYR A 191 19.01 4.22 -23.50
N CYS A 192 18.28 4.40 -24.60
CA CYS A 192 17.05 5.18 -24.61
C CYS A 192 15.97 4.54 -23.74
N ASP A 193 15.79 3.21 -23.84
CA ASP A 193 14.79 2.50 -23.05
C ASP A 193 15.14 2.50 -21.56
N LEU A 194 16.42 2.31 -21.22
CA LEU A 194 16.86 2.23 -19.84
C LEU A 194 16.86 3.58 -19.14
N VAL A 195 17.16 4.67 -19.86
CA VAL A 195 17.03 6.05 -19.36
C VAL A 195 15.60 6.29 -18.89
N LEU A 196 14.60 6.04 -19.75
CA LEU A 196 13.20 6.27 -19.41
C LEU A 196 12.69 5.31 -18.34
N SER A 197 13.12 4.04 -18.38
CA SER A 197 12.77 3.06 -17.34
C SER A 197 13.31 3.50 -15.98
N LEU A 198 14.55 4.01 -15.90
CA LEU A 198 15.12 4.49 -14.65
C LEU A 198 14.44 5.75 -14.12
N VAL A 199 14.02 6.66 -15.00
CA VAL A 199 13.26 7.86 -14.61
C VAL A 199 11.94 7.48 -13.94
N LEU A 200 11.23 6.49 -14.49
CA LEU A 200 9.94 6.05 -13.95
C LEU A 200 10.08 5.10 -12.76
N GLU A 201 11.09 4.22 -12.73
CA GLU A 201 11.23 3.20 -11.67
C GLU A 201 12.10 3.63 -10.48
N GLN A 202 13.06 4.54 -10.68
CA GLN A 202 14.05 4.93 -9.68
C GLN A 202 14.24 6.45 -9.62
N PRO A 203 13.28 7.19 -9.03
CA PRO A 203 13.28 8.66 -8.98
C PRO A 203 14.57 9.29 -8.45
N PHE A 204 15.24 8.63 -7.49
CA PHE A 204 16.53 9.05 -6.97
C PHE A 204 17.62 9.23 -8.04
N LYS A 205 17.54 8.48 -9.14
CA LYS A 205 18.55 8.47 -10.20
C LYS A 205 18.32 9.53 -11.28
N ILE A 206 17.19 10.22 -11.26
CA ILE A 206 16.81 11.21 -12.30
C ILE A 206 17.93 12.23 -12.57
N PRO A 207 18.56 12.89 -11.56
CA PRO A 207 19.62 13.86 -11.83
C PRO A 207 20.85 13.25 -12.54
N PHE A 208 21.23 12.03 -12.17
CA PHE A 208 22.40 11.35 -12.74
C PHE A 208 22.15 10.85 -14.16
N VAL A 209 20.95 10.31 -14.41
CA VAL A 209 20.51 9.88 -15.73
C VAL A 209 20.35 11.08 -16.68
N ALA A 210 19.79 12.20 -16.19
CA ALA A 210 19.72 13.44 -16.96
C ALA A 210 21.13 13.96 -17.30
N ALA A 211 22.06 13.92 -16.33
CA ALA A 211 23.44 14.33 -16.57
C ALA A 211 24.14 13.46 -17.63
N SER A 212 23.86 12.15 -17.72
CA SER A 212 24.43 11.31 -18.79
C SER A 212 23.90 11.71 -20.17
N VAL A 213 22.64 12.13 -20.27
CA VAL A 213 22.05 12.65 -21.51
C VAL A 213 22.66 14.01 -21.89
N LEU A 214 22.83 14.91 -20.93
CA LEU A 214 23.51 16.20 -21.15
C LEU A 214 24.95 16.00 -21.68
N CYS A 215 25.70 15.07 -21.07
CA CYS A 215 27.06 14.76 -21.50
C CYS A 215 27.08 14.12 -22.89
N ALA A 216 26.18 13.19 -23.16
CA ALA A 216 26.05 12.58 -24.48
C ALA A 216 25.70 13.63 -25.55
N ASN A 217 24.89 14.65 -25.24
CA ASN A 217 24.56 15.73 -26.17
C ASN A 217 25.77 16.56 -26.58
N ASN A 218 26.68 16.83 -25.63
CA ASN A 218 27.90 17.62 -25.88
C ASN A 218 28.82 16.96 -26.91
N GLU A 219 28.83 15.62 -26.98
CA GLU A 219 29.62 14.87 -27.97
C GLU A 219 28.80 14.49 -29.21
N LYS A 220 27.54 14.09 -29.04
CA LYS A 220 26.65 13.64 -30.10
C LYS A 220 25.19 14.01 -29.85
N SER A 221 24.76 15.13 -30.42
CA SER A 221 23.42 15.71 -30.22
C SER A 221 22.26 14.78 -30.59
N GLU A 222 22.45 13.90 -31.59
CA GLU A 222 21.45 12.90 -32.01
C GLU A 222 21.02 11.96 -30.88
N ALA A 223 21.91 11.66 -29.93
CA ALA A 223 21.61 10.78 -28.80
C ALA A 223 20.59 11.40 -27.84
N ALA A 224 20.70 12.71 -27.60
CA ALA A 224 19.74 13.43 -26.77
C ALA A 224 18.41 13.66 -27.51
N ALA A 225 18.45 13.96 -28.82
CA ALA A 225 17.23 14.14 -29.63
C ALA A 225 16.32 12.89 -29.61
N GLU A 226 16.90 11.69 -29.72
CA GLU A 226 16.14 10.43 -29.64
C GLU A 226 15.47 10.25 -28.26
N VAL A 227 16.21 10.51 -27.18
CA VAL A 227 15.68 10.42 -25.82
C VAL A 227 14.55 11.43 -25.61
N LEU A 228 14.71 12.68 -26.08
CA LEU A 228 13.68 13.72 -26.00
C LEU A 228 12.41 13.32 -26.77
N ASN A 229 12.55 12.78 -27.98
CA ASN A 229 11.42 12.32 -28.79
C ASN A 229 10.63 11.20 -28.06
N ARG A 230 11.32 10.18 -27.54
CA ARG A 230 10.67 9.10 -26.78
C ARG A 230 10.04 9.62 -25.48
N THR A 231 10.70 10.56 -24.80
CA THR A 231 10.16 11.22 -23.60
C THR A 231 8.87 11.95 -23.92
N SER A 232 8.79 12.68 -25.04
CA SER A 232 7.60 13.41 -25.46
C SER A 232 6.40 12.49 -25.69
N ILE A 233 6.60 11.41 -26.44
CA ILE A 233 5.54 10.43 -26.73
C ILE A 233 5.04 9.80 -25.43
N LEU A 234 5.97 9.43 -24.54
CA LEU A 234 5.63 8.81 -23.27
C LEU A 234 4.92 9.78 -22.33
N LEU A 235 5.38 11.04 -22.24
CA LEU A 235 4.77 12.07 -21.41
C LEU A 235 3.36 12.43 -21.88
N GLN A 236 3.14 12.62 -23.18
CA GLN A 236 1.80 12.87 -23.71
C GLN A 236 0.84 11.72 -23.38
N ARG A 237 1.29 10.46 -23.53
CA ARG A 237 0.50 9.29 -23.15
C ARG A 237 0.11 9.30 -21.67
N HIS A 238 1.04 9.66 -20.76
CA HIS A 238 0.74 9.73 -19.33
C HIS A 238 -0.16 10.92 -18.96
N LEU A 239 -0.06 12.04 -19.67
CA LEU A 239 -0.99 13.17 -19.55
C LEU A 239 -2.41 12.76 -19.98
N ASP A 240 -2.54 12.08 -21.12
CA ASP A 240 -3.82 11.59 -21.63
C ASP A 240 -4.48 10.59 -20.66
N ALA A 241 -3.69 9.71 -20.05
CA ALA A 241 -4.16 8.69 -19.11
C ALA A 241 -4.36 9.18 -17.66
N GLY A 242 -4.01 10.44 -17.34
CA GLY A 242 -4.07 10.96 -15.97
C GLY A 242 -3.10 10.26 -15.01
N GLU A 243 -1.97 9.73 -15.49
CA GLU A 243 -0.96 9.06 -14.66
C GLU A 243 -0.01 10.08 -14.01
N TRP A 244 -0.55 10.87 -13.08
CA TRP A 244 0.07 12.08 -12.53
C TRP A 244 1.44 11.88 -11.89
N ARG A 245 1.70 10.73 -11.25
CA ARG A 245 3.06 10.40 -10.75
C ARG A 245 4.06 10.32 -11.91
N ASN A 246 3.71 9.61 -12.98
CA ASN A 246 4.61 9.40 -14.12
C ASN A 246 4.85 10.73 -14.85
N VAL A 247 3.82 11.57 -14.97
CA VAL A 247 3.93 12.96 -15.45
C VAL A 247 4.93 13.74 -14.61
N LYS A 248 4.80 13.73 -13.27
CA LYS A 248 5.74 14.40 -12.34
C LYS A 248 7.19 13.97 -12.56
N LEU A 249 7.44 12.67 -12.67
CA LEU A 249 8.80 12.12 -12.82
C LEU A 249 9.42 12.46 -14.18
N LEU A 250 8.64 12.42 -15.27
CA LEU A 250 9.10 12.81 -16.60
C LEU A 250 9.33 14.32 -16.71
N LEU A 251 8.47 15.14 -16.12
CA LEU A 251 8.69 16.59 -16.04
C LEU A 251 9.91 16.94 -15.20
N ARG A 252 10.15 16.23 -14.08
CA ARG A 252 11.38 16.35 -13.29
C ARG A 252 12.62 15.98 -14.10
N PHE A 253 12.54 14.95 -14.93
CA PHE A 253 13.62 14.58 -15.85
C PHE A 253 13.87 15.65 -16.90
N LEU A 254 12.82 16.16 -17.56
CA LEU A 254 12.93 17.27 -18.52
C LEU A 254 13.45 18.55 -17.86
N ALA A 255 13.09 18.81 -16.60
CA ALA A 255 13.61 19.94 -15.81
C ALA A 255 15.13 19.84 -15.60
N CYS A 256 15.65 18.65 -15.29
CA CYS A 256 17.10 18.43 -15.24
C CYS A 256 17.78 18.61 -16.63
N LEU A 257 17.03 18.45 -17.72
CA LEU A 257 17.49 18.65 -19.10
C LEU A 257 17.29 20.08 -19.63
N GLN A 258 16.84 21.03 -18.79
CA GLN A 258 16.60 22.42 -19.18
C GLN A 258 17.73 23.07 -20.02
N PRO A 259 19.04 22.81 -19.78
CA PRO A 259 20.12 23.39 -20.58
C PRO A 259 20.12 22.97 -22.06
N LEU A 260 19.41 21.90 -22.43
CA LEU A 260 19.28 21.47 -23.84
C LEU A 260 18.37 22.38 -24.65
N PHE A 261 17.47 23.13 -24.01
CA PHE A 261 16.41 23.83 -24.71
C PHE A 261 16.83 25.25 -25.15
N SER A 262 16.35 25.66 -26.33
CA SER A 262 16.55 27.03 -26.85
C SER A 262 15.48 28.02 -26.40
N ASP A 263 14.33 27.50 -26.00
CA ASP A 263 13.14 28.22 -25.54
C ASP A 263 13.00 28.12 -24.00
N ASP A 264 11.82 28.46 -23.49
CA ASP A 264 11.51 28.41 -22.07
C ASP A 264 11.40 26.98 -21.51
N GLY A 265 11.62 25.96 -22.35
CA GLY A 265 11.60 24.54 -21.98
C GLY A 265 10.33 24.15 -21.24
N VAL A 266 10.49 23.62 -20.03
CA VAL A 266 9.39 23.01 -19.26
C VAL A 266 8.32 24.04 -18.84
N PHE A 267 8.62 25.34 -18.80
CA PHE A 267 7.65 26.36 -18.35
C PHE A 267 6.39 26.47 -19.21
N GLY A 268 6.46 26.12 -20.51
CA GLY A 268 5.27 26.12 -21.37
C GLY A 268 4.19 25.17 -20.84
N ILE A 269 4.56 23.92 -20.61
CA ILE A 269 3.64 22.90 -20.06
C ILE A 269 3.28 23.17 -18.59
N LEU A 270 4.17 23.76 -17.79
CA LEU A 270 3.83 24.12 -16.40
C LEU A 270 2.77 25.22 -16.31
N ASN A 271 2.80 26.22 -17.20
CA ASN A 271 1.74 27.24 -17.25
C ASN A 271 0.41 26.61 -17.71
N GLU A 272 0.43 25.72 -18.69
CA GLU A 272 -0.79 25.02 -19.13
C GLU A 272 -1.39 24.17 -18.00
N LEU A 273 -0.57 23.44 -17.24
CA LEU A 273 -1.02 22.70 -16.06
C LEU A 273 -1.65 23.62 -15.00
N PHE A 274 -1.08 24.81 -14.80
CA PHE A 274 -1.63 25.80 -13.88
C PHE A 274 -2.99 26.33 -14.36
N ASP A 275 -3.11 26.69 -15.64
CA ASP A 275 -4.36 27.19 -16.21
C ASP A 275 -5.48 26.14 -16.05
N ARG A 276 -5.18 24.86 -16.29
CA ARG A 276 -6.12 23.76 -16.05
C ARG A 276 -6.46 23.58 -14.58
N ALA A 277 -5.50 23.74 -13.68
CA ALA A 277 -5.75 23.65 -12.25
C ALA A 277 -6.71 24.74 -11.78
N VAL A 278 -6.56 25.97 -12.29
CA VAL A 278 -7.46 27.09 -11.99
C VAL A 278 -8.87 26.84 -12.53
N ASP A 279 -9.00 26.34 -13.76
CA ASP A 279 -10.29 25.99 -14.34
C ASP A 279 -11.04 24.96 -13.46
N LEU A 280 -10.33 23.90 -13.04
CA LEU A 280 -10.89 22.85 -12.18
C LEU A 280 -11.30 23.37 -10.80
N GLN A 281 -10.44 24.16 -10.15
CA GLN A 281 -10.71 24.75 -8.84
C GLN A 281 -11.83 25.80 -8.87
N THR A 282 -11.99 26.48 -10.00
CA THR A 282 -13.11 27.42 -10.21
C THR A 282 -14.43 26.68 -10.41
N ALA A 283 -14.40 25.51 -11.07
CA ALA A 283 -15.58 24.67 -11.25
C ALA A 283 -16.01 23.97 -9.95
N SER A 284 -15.04 23.49 -9.17
CA SER A 284 -15.24 22.87 -7.86
C SER A 284 -14.03 23.14 -6.96
N SER A 285 -14.25 23.81 -5.82
CA SER A 285 -13.20 24.03 -4.83
C SER A 285 -12.70 22.72 -4.18
N ASP A 286 -13.46 21.64 -4.31
CA ASP A 286 -13.12 20.31 -3.79
C ASP A 286 -12.43 19.42 -4.83
N ASP A 287 -11.97 19.98 -5.96
CA ASP A 287 -11.30 19.21 -7.01
C ASP A 287 -9.86 18.83 -6.62
N ALA A 288 -9.63 17.55 -6.31
CA ALA A 288 -8.31 17.06 -5.93
C ALA A 288 -7.31 16.99 -7.10
N VAL A 289 -7.77 16.99 -8.36
CA VAL A 289 -6.88 16.92 -9.53
C VAL A 289 -6.15 18.25 -9.70
N GLY A 290 -6.85 19.38 -9.61
CA GLY A 290 -6.25 20.72 -9.68
C GLY A 290 -5.17 20.92 -8.61
N LEU A 291 -5.40 20.41 -7.40
CA LEU A 291 -4.39 20.40 -6.33
C LEU A 291 -3.16 19.57 -6.72
N GLU A 292 -3.35 18.39 -7.31
CA GLU A 292 -2.25 17.53 -7.78
C GLU A 292 -1.44 18.19 -8.91
N LEU A 293 -2.09 18.88 -9.86
CA LEU A 293 -1.39 19.59 -10.94
C LEU A 293 -0.47 20.68 -10.38
N VAL A 294 -0.95 21.46 -9.39
CA VAL A 294 -0.10 22.46 -8.70
C VAL A 294 1.03 21.78 -7.92
N LYS A 295 0.77 20.64 -7.27
CA LYS A 295 1.79 19.85 -6.57
C LYS A 295 2.92 19.44 -7.52
N ILE A 296 2.57 18.98 -8.73
CA ILE A 296 3.54 18.63 -9.77
C ILE A 296 4.41 19.84 -10.12
N ILE A 297 3.81 20.99 -10.37
CA ILE A 297 4.54 22.24 -10.70
C ILE A 297 5.55 22.57 -9.61
N LEU A 298 5.12 22.61 -8.34
CA LEU A 298 5.97 22.94 -7.20
C LEU A 298 7.12 21.94 -7.03
N PHE A 299 6.90 20.65 -7.31
CA PHE A 299 7.96 19.64 -7.28
C PHE A 299 8.89 19.65 -8.49
N THR A 300 8.50 20.28 -9.60
CA THR A 300 9.33 20.40 -10.81
C THR A 300 10.27 21.62 -10.73
N ILE A 301 9.82 22.76 -10.19
CA ILE A 301 10.59 24.02 -10.12
C ILE A 301 12.01 23.83 -9.53
N PRO A 302 12.20 23.15 -8.37
CA PRO A 302 13.53 22.94 -7.79
C PRO A 302 14.52 22.26 -8.73
N TYR A 303 14.06 21.31 -9.54
CA TYR A 303 14.93 20.58 -10.46
C TYR A 303 15.30 21.41 -11.70
N VAL A 304 14.42 22.32 -12.13
CA VAL A 304 14.74 23.30 -13.19
C VAL A 304 15.86 24.22 -12.72
N LEU A 305 15.77 24.74 -11.50
CA LEU A 305 16.73 25.70 -10.96
C LEU A 305 18.03 25.06 -10.46
N ALA A 306 18.00 23.76 -10.12
CA ALA A 306 19.22 23.00 -9.86
C ALA A 306 20.00 22.65 -11.14
N ALA A 307 19.36 22.69 -12.31
CA ALA A 307 20.01 22.46 -13.60
C ALA A 307 21.01 23.59 -13.92
N PRO A 308 22.11 23.29 -14.65
CA PRO A 308 23.19 24.25 -14.86
C PRO A 308 22.81 25.39 -15.82
N GLY A 309 22.97 26.64 -15.37
CA GLY A 309 23.00 27.81 -16.26
C GLY A 309 21.65 28.17 -16.90
N THR A 310 20.54 28.02 -16.18
CA THR A 310 19.20 28.24 -16.72
C THR A 310 18.84 29.73 -16.84
N GLY A 311 19.13 30.57 -15.84
CA GLY A 311 18.74 31.98 -15.86
C GLY A 311 17.21 32.18 -15.85
N LEU A 312 16.46 31.19 -15.32
CA LEU A 312 14.99 31.14 -15.32
C LEU A 312 14.40 31.42 -13.92
N GLU A 313 15.18 32.04 -13.03
CA GLU A 313 14.79 32.31 -11.65
C GLU A 313 13.57 33.25 -11.56
N GLU A 314 13.50 34.26 -12.44
CA GLU A 314 12.38 35.20 -12.50
C GLU A 314 11.08 34.51 -12.92
N LYS A 315 11.13 33.66 -13.96
CA LYS A 315 9.97 32.87 -14.41
C LYS A 315 9.51 31.87 -13.35
N ALA A 316 10.44 31.25 -12.63
CA ALA A 316 10.12 30.40 -11.50
C ALA A 316 9.40 31.16 -10.39
N ALA A 317 9.86 32.39 -10.08
CA ALA A 317 9.22 33.25 -9.09
C ALA A 317 7.82 33.70 -9.51
N GLU A 318 7.62 34.10 -10.78
CA GLU A 318 6.31 34.46 -11.32
C GLU A 318 5.32 33.30 -11.25
N LEU A 319 5.75 32.09 -11.65
CA LEU A 319 4.88 30.91 -11.59
C LEU A 319 4.58 30.51 -10.14
N LEU A 320 5.55 30.63 -9.23
CA LEU A 320 5.35 30.38 -7.80
C LEU A 320 4.37 31.38 -7.18
N GLU A 321 4.38 32.64 -7.60
CA GLU A 321 3.38 33.63 -7.15
C GLU A 321 1.98 33.25 -7.63
N LYS A 322 1.85 32.80 -8.89
CA LYS A 322 0.57 32.32 -9.44
C LYS A 322 0.01 31.12 -8.68
N THR A 323 0.84 30.12 -8.34
CA THR A 323 0.38 28.90 -7.65
C THR A 323 -0.15 29.15 -6.24
N ASP A 324 0.20 30.28 -5.62
CA ASP A 324 -0.22 30.65 -4.26
C ASP A 324 -1.74 30.70 -4.09
N ILE A 325 -2.47 31.10 -5.14
CA ILE A 325 -3.93 31.21 -5.11
C ILE A 325 -4.60 29.85 -4.87
N VAL A 326 -4.03 28.78 -5.42
CA VAL A 326 -4.55 27.42 -5.26
C VAL A 326 -3.96 26.80 -4.00
N ALA A 327 -2.65 26.96 -3.76
CA ALA A 327 -1.97 26.35 -2.62
C ALA A 327 -2.45 26.88 -1.25
N SER A 328 -2.98 28.11 -1.20
CA SER A 328 -3.51 28.73 0.01
C SER A 328 -4.99 28.44 0.27
N THR A 329 -5.69 27.82 -0.68
CA THR A 329 -7.12 27.50 -0.54
C THR A 329 -7.30 26.19 0.24
N PRO A 330 -7.94 26.20 1.43
CA PRO A 330 -8.12 24.99 2.22
C PRO A 330 -9.13 24.06 1.57
N HIS A 331 -8.83 22.77 1.53
CA HIS A 331 -9.73 21.76 0.96
C HIS A 331 -10.68 21.20 2.04
N ALA A 332 -11.95 20.93 1.73
CA ALA A 332 -12.94 20.48 2.71
C ALA A 332 -12.52 19.19 3.46
N LEU A 333 -11.88 18.25 2.76
CA LEU A 333 -11.35 17.01 3.34
C LEU A 333 -10.07 17.18 4.19
N GLU A 334 -9.38 18.32 4.16
CA GLU A 334 -8.10 18.53 4.88
C GLU A 334 -8.26 18.30 6.39
N ALA A 335 -9.32 18.87 6.97
CA ALA A 335 -9.63 18.70 8.39
C ALA A 335 -9.95 17.25 8.78
N LEU A 336 -10.41 16.42 7.85
CA LEU A 336 -10.73 15.00 8.11
C LEU A 336 -9.48 14.12 8.07
N VAL A 337 -8.43 14.53 7.34
CA VAL A 337 -7.17 13.78 7.20
C VAL A 337 -6.08 14.20 8.19
N ASP A 338 -6.35 15.16 9.08
CA ASP A 338 -5.41 15.54 10.15
C ASP A 338 -5.14 14.32 11.09
N PRO A 339 -3.87 13.88 11.25
CA PRO A 339 -3.49 12.78 12.15
C PRO A 339 -3.73 13.06 13.64
N TYR A 340 -3.82 14.34 14.05
CA TYR A 340 -3.94 14.78 15.43
C TYR A 340 -5.10 15.79 15.62
N PRO A 341 -6.36 15.33 15.50
CA PRO A 341 -7.54 16.16 15.67
C PRO A 341 -7.70 16.58 17.14
N THR A 342 -7.14 17.73 17.49
CA THR A 342 -7.27 18.34 18.83
C THR A 342 -8.00 19.67 18.72
N ALA A 343 -8.62 20.08 19.81
CA ALA A 343 -9.32 21.36 19.88
C ALA A 343 -8.33 22.52 19.66
N GLU A 344 -8.81 23.63 19.08
CA GLU A 344 -8.00 24.82 18.85
C GLU A 344 -7.34 25.29 20.17
N GLY A 345 -6.01 25.39 20.16
CA GLY A 345 -5.21 25.85 21.31
C GLY A 345 -4.55 24.76 22.14
N GLU A 346 -4.85 23.47 21.92
CA GLU A 346 -4.10 22.36 22.52
C GLU A 346 -2.78 22.09 21.76
N GLN A 347 -1.76 21.69 22.51
CA GLN A 347 -0.43 21.46 21.94
C GLN A 347 -0.42 20.13 21.16
N LYS A 348 -0.55 20.23 19.83
CA LYS A 348 -0.45 19.07 18.93
C LYS A 348 0.95 18.45 19.00
N PRO A 349 1.08 17.11 18.90
CA PRO A 349 2.38 16.46 18.72
C PRO A 349 3.12 16.96 17.48
N MET A 350 2.37 17.33 16.43
CA MET A 350 2.85 17.94 15.21
C MET A 350 1.73 18.76 14.55
N ALA A 351 2.05 19.88 13.90
CA ALA A 351 1.06 20.73 13.23
C ALA A 351 0.44 20.12 11.95
N CYS A 352 1.18 19.27 11.23
CA CYS A 352 0.75 18.57 10.01
C CYS A 352 0.02 19.45 8.95
N PRO A 353 0.65 20.53 8.44
CA PRO A 353 0.04 21.35 7.39
C PRO A 353 -0.18 20.58 6.08
N SER A 354 -1.08 21.06 5.22
CA SER A 354 -1.18 20.61 3.82
C SER A 354 0.18 20.61 3.13
N ILE A 355 0.47 19.56 2.36
CA ILE A 355 1.73 19.44 1.62
C ILE A 355 1.90 20.57 0.61
N LEU A 356 0.80 21.04 0.01
CA LEU A 356 0.82 22.13 -0.95
C LEU A 356 1.19 23.44 -0.28
N SER A 357 0.53 23.77 0.83
CA SER A 357 0.83 24.97 1.61
C SER A 357 2.27 24.95 2.15
N ALA A 358 2.73 23.79 2.63
CA ALA A 358 4.11 23.61 3.07
C ALA A 358 5.11 23.81 1.93
N LEU A 359 4.91 23.16 0.78
CA LEU A 359 5.77 23.30 -0.40
C LEU A 359 5.82 24.75 -0.91
N GLN A 360 4.67 25.40 -1.02
CA GLN A 360 4.54 26.78 -1.45
C GLN A 360 5.38 27.70 -0.54
N THR A 361 5.23 27.57 0.78
CA THR A 361 5.98 28.36 1.77
C THR A 361 7.49 28.06 1.73
N GLN A 362 7.86 26.79 1.63
CA GLN A 362 9.27 26.37 1.53
C GLN A 362 9.95 26.94 0.29
N LEU A 363 9.27 26.93 -0.86
CA LEU A 363 9.79 27.45 -2.12
C LEU A 363 9.88 28.97 -2.11
N GLN A 364 8.93 29.68 -1.49
CA GLN A 364 9.03 31.13 -1.29
C GLN A 364 10.26 31.47 -0.42
N GLY A 365 10.53 30.68 0.62
CA GLY A 365 11.74 30.80 1.43
C GLY A 365 13.03 30.55 0.64
N GLU A 366 13.06 29.50 -0.20
CA GLU A 366 14.19 29.23 -1.08
C GLU A 366 14.41 30.36 -2.10
N ALA A 367 13.34 30.89 -2.71
CA ALA A 367 13.39 32.00 -3.64
C ALA A 367 14.02 33.25 -2.98
N ALA A 368 13.59 33.57 -1.75
CA ALA A 368 14.16 34.67 -0.97
C ALA A 368 15.65 34.46 -0.63
N SER A 369 16.09 33.20 -0.52
CA SER A 369 17.49 32.84 -0.25
C SER A 369 18.37 32.69 -1.50
N GLY A 370 17.81 32.92 -2.69
CA GLY A 370 18.51 32.81 -3.97
C GLY A 370 18.61 31.38 -4.52
N TRP A 371 17.62 30.52 -4.25
CA TRP A 371 17.50 29.15 -4.79
C TRP A 371 18.74 28.28 -4.53
N LYS A 372 19.14 28.19 -3.25
CA LYS A 372 20.32 27.41 -2.84
C LYS A 372 20.13 25.92 -3.09
N LEU A 373 18.94 25.38 -2.82
CA LEU A 373 18.56 23.99 -3.11
C LEU A 373 19.65 22.99 -2.69
N GLU A 374 20.07 23.07 -1.43
CA GLU A 374 21.33 22.47 -0.97
C GLU A 374 21.36 20.94 -1.07
N CYS A 375 20.21 20.27 -1.01
CA CYS A 375 20.13 18.81 -1.05
C CYS A 375 20.27 18.20 -2.47
N ILE A 376 19.88 18.92 -3.53
CA ILE A 376 19.85 18.38 -4.89
C ILE A 376 21.28 18.25 -5.45
N PRO A 377 21.69 17.08 -5.99
CA PRO A 377 22.98 16.93 -6.64
C PRO A 377 23.11 17.85 -7.86
N ARG A 378 24.13 18.72 -7.87
CA ARG A 378 24.46 19.59 -9.03
C ARG A 378 25.70 19.04 -9.73
N LEU A 379 25.51 18.32 -10.84
CA LEU A 379 26.59 17.65 -11.61
C LEU A 379 27.32 18.58 -12.59
N THR A 380 27.48 19.86 -12.21
CA THR A 380 27.90 20.96 -13.11
C THR A 380 29.28 20.75 -13.75
N ARG A 381 30.21 20.08 -13.04
CA ARG A 381 31.57 19.78 -13.55
C ARG A 381 31.60 18.87 -14.77
N VAL A 382 30.52 18.14 -15.00
CA VAL A 382 30.41 17.10 -16.01
C VAL A 382 29.49 17.56 -17.14
N THR A 383 28.45 18.30 -16.80
CA THR A 383 27.42 18.77 -17.73
C THR A 383 27.77 20.09 -18.41
N SER A 384 28.67 20.91 -17.84
CA SER A 384 29.18 22.09 -18.52
C SER A 384 30.04 21.70 -19.73
N PRO A 385 29.80 22.27 -20.92
CA PRO A 385 30.62 21.98 -22.09
C PRO A 385 32.08 22.32 -21.78
N ALA A 386 32.99 21.37 -22.01
CA ALA A 386 34.42 21.67 -21.98
C ALA A 386 34.72 22.75 -23.04
N PRO A 387 35.63 23.71 -22.77
CA PRO A 387 36.07 24.62 -23.81
C PRO A 387 36.77 23.82 -24.90
N ILE A 388 36.07 23.55 -26.00
CA ILE A 388 36.65 22.97 -27.21
C ILE A 388 37.29 24.14 -27.96
N GLU A 389 38.63 24.21 -27.96
CA GLU A 389 39.37 25.08 -28.87
C GLU A 389 39.19 24.53 -30.29
N GLY A 390 38.31 25.14 -31.07
CA GLY A 390 38.23 24.89 -32.50
C GLY A 390 39.52 25.34 -33.21
N GLU A 391 39.83 24.75 -34.37
CA GLU A 391 41.03 25.09 -35.18
C GLU A 391 41.08 26.59 -35.62
N ASN A 392 40.00 27.35 -35.39
CA ASN A 392 39.91 28.80 -35.65
C ASN A 392 39.60 29.67 -34.41
N GLY A 393 39.65 29.13 -33.19
CA GLY A 393 39.38 29.89 -31.96
C GLY A 393 37.91 30.26 -31.70
N GLU A 394 36.96 29.76 -32.51
CA GLU A 394 35.52 29.87 -32.24
C GLU A 394 35.02 28.67 -31.43
N GLN A 395 34.33 28.96 -30.32
CA GLN A 395 33.71 27.97 -29.43
C GLN A 395 32.50 27.34 -30.13
N ALA A 396 32.53 26.03 -30.41
CA ALA A 396 31.35 25.32 -30.88
C ALA A 396 30.36 25.15 -29.71
N ALA A 397 29.24 25.88 -29.75
CA ALA A 397 28.19 25.74 -28.76
C ALA A 397 27.52 24.34 -28.88
N PRO A 398 27.20 23.67 -27.76
CA PRO A 398 26.49 22.40 -27.79
C PRO A 398 25.14 22.54 -28.51
N GLY A 399 24.71 21.49 -29.21
CA GLY A 399 23.46 21.48 -29.97
C GLY A 399 22.26 21.68 -29.05
N LYS A 400 21.51 22.77 -29.26
CA LYS A 400 20.24 23.04 -28.59
C LYS A 400 19.09 22.39 -29.35
N HIS A 401 18.03 22.03 -28.62
CA HIS A 401 16.82 21.40 -29.13
C HIS A 401 15.59 22.28 -28.82
N SER A 402 14.55 22.19 -29.64
CA SER A 402 13.25 22.77 -29.31
C SER A 402 12.56 21.95 -28.23
N PHE A 403 11.79 22.59 -27.35
CA PHE A 403 10.96 21.84 -26.41
C PHE A 403 9.88 21.04 -27.15
N PRO A 404 9.53 19.83 -26.71
CA PRO A 404 8.49 19.03 -27.36
C PRO A 404 7.12 19.71 -27.28
N GLN A 405 6.31 19.56 -28.34
CA GLN A 405 4.93 20.06 -28.36
C GLN A 405 4.06 19.10 -27.54
N LEU A 406 3.64 19.53 -26.36
CA LEU A 406 2.80 18.80 -25.42
C LEU A 406 1.52 19.57 -25.18
N SER A 407 0.44 18.87 -24.81
CA SER A 407 -0.82 19.50 -24.42
C SER A 407 -1.50 18.74 -23.29
N VAL A 408 -2.14 19.48 -22.38
CA VAL A 408 -2.92 18.92 -21.28
C VAL A 408 -4.35 18.66 -21.78
N PRO A 409 -4.88 17.43 -21.64
CA PRO A 409 -6.23 17.10 -22.07
C PRO A 409 -7.30 18.02 -21.47
N SER A 410 -8.36 18.27 -22.26
CA SER A 410 -9.56 18.99 -21.83
C SER A 410 -10.78 18.17 -22.26
N PRO A 411 -11.59 17.61 -21.35
CA PRO A 411 -11.44 17.65 -19.89
C PRO A 411 -10.17 16.91 -19.40
N VAL A 412 -9.68 17.31 -18.21
CA VAL A 412 -8.53 16.69 -17.57
C VAL A 412 -8.95 15.32 -17.02
N ASN A 413 -8.20 14.27 -17.35
CA ASN A 413 -8.47 12.92 -16.87
C ASN A 413 -8.05 12.80 -15.39
N PRO A 414 -8.95 12.52 -14.43
CA PRO A 414 -8.58 12.40 -13.02
C PRO A 414 -7.61 11.23 -12.76
N GLY A 415 -7.52 10.28 -13.68
CA GLY A 415 -6.62 9.15 -13.61
C GLY A 415 -7.21 7.92 -12.90
N PRO A 416 -6.46 6.81 -12.85
CA PRO A 416 -6.94 5.53 -12.32
C PRO A 416 -7.02 5.47 -10.79
N HIS A 417 -6.38 6.41 -10.10
CA HIS A 417 -6.31 6.45 -8.65
C HIS A 417 -7.02 7.70 -8.12
N SER A 418 -7.93 7.52 -7.17
CA SER A 418 -8.58 8.64 -6.49
C SER A 418 -7.54 9.47 -5.74
N LEU A 419 -7.55 10.77 -5.99
CA LEU A 419 -6.67 11.75 -5.35
C LEU A 419 -7.35 12.33 -4.12
N PHE A 420 -6.55 12.62 -3.09
CA PHE A 420 -7.01 13.23 -1.84
C PHE A 420 -5.96 14.23 -1.36
N PRO A 421 -6.37 15.28 -0.62
CA PRO A 421 -5.43 16.18 0.03
C PRO A 421 -4.43 15.41 0.90
N GLU A 422 -3.17 15.78 0.79
CA GLU A 422 -2.06 15.19 1.54
C GLU A 422 -1.56 16.18 2.59
N VAL A 423 -1.21 15.67 3.77
CA VAL A 423 -0.66 16.45 4.89
C VAL A 423 0.78 16.04 5.18
N CYS A 424 1.59 16.99 5.64
CA CYS A 424 2.97 16.78 6.03
C CYS A 424 3.06 16.07 7.39
N PHE A 425 3.03 14.74 7.38
CA PHE A 425 3.27 13.92 8.57
C PHE A 425 4.75 13.55 8.73
N SER A 426 5.29 13.78 9.93
CA SER A 426 6.62 13.33 10.36
C SER A 426 6.63 12.89 11.83
N LEU A 427 7.45 11.88 12.12
CA LEU A 427 7.80 11.36 13.43
C LEU A 427 8.95 12.12 14.08
N PHE A 428 9.79 12.78 13.28
CA PHE A 428 11.10 13.29 13.71
C PHE A 428 11.34 14.77 13.42
N ALA A 429 10.48 15.42 12.61
CA ALA A 429 10.65 16.82 12.28
C ALA A 429 10.41 17.74 13.48
N ASP A 430 11.04 18.93 13.43
CA ASP A 430 10.86 20.05 14.36
C ASP A 430 11.07 19.69 15.85
N GLN A 431 12.01 18.77 16.11
CA GLN A 431 12.47 18.41 17.46
C GLN A 431 13.69 19.24 17.86
N ASP A 432 13.99 19.31 19.18
CA ASP A 432 15.18 20.00 19.71
C ASP A 432 16.51 19.60 19.05
N VAL A 433 16.59 18.33 18.61
CA VAL A 433 17.73 17.81 17.83
C VAL A 433 17.18 17.38 16.48
N GLU A 434 17.51 18.14 15.45
CA GLU A 434 17.04 17.89 14.09
C GLU A 434 17.74 16.67 13.49
N SER A 435 17.08 15.51 13.46
CA SER A 435 17.60 14.32 12.80
C SER A 435 17.02 14.07 11.40
N VAL A 436 16.06 14.90 11.00
CA VAL A 436 15.52 15.03 9.64
C VAL A 436 15.40 16.53 9.34
N PRO A 437 15.27 16.95 8.06
CA PRO A 437 15.07 18.36 7.76
C PRO A 437 13.80 18.91 8.44
N PRO A 438 13.84 20.14 8.97
CA PRO A 438 12.66 20.77 9.56
C PRO A 438 11.58 21.02 8.51
N THR A 439 10.32 21.10 8.92
CA THR A 439 9.19 21.26 7.99
C THR A 439 9.20 22.59 7.23
N SER A 440 9.98 23.57 7.68
CA SER A 440 10.20 24.85 7.00
C SER A 440 11.23 24.76 5.85
N ASN A 441 12.00 23.68 5.77
CA ASN A 441 13.05 23.49 4.76
C ASN A 441 12.54 22.66 3.58
N ILE A 442 12.78 23.12 2.35
CA ILE A 442 12.37 22.41 1.10
C ILE A 442 12.92 20.97 1.02
N ALA A 443 14.07 20.71 1.65
CA ALA A 443 14.66 19.38 1.70
C ALA A 443 13.72 18.37 2.37
N ALA A 444 12.89 18.79 3.34
CA ALA A 444 11.90 17.90 3.96
C ALA A 444 10.96 17.30 2.91
N SER A 445 10.44 18.14 2.00
CA SER A 445 9.49 17.72 0.97
C SER A 445 10.17 16.99 -0.19
N LEU A 446 11.31 17.48 -0.69
CA LEU A 446 12.00 16.86 -1.82
C LEU A 446 12.54 15.47 -1.49
N LEU A 447 13.19 15.33 -0.33
CA LEU A 447 13.69 14.03 0.13
C LEU A 447 12.53 13.06 0.34
N ARG A 448 11.44 13.53 0.97
CA ARG A 448 10.27 12.70 1.26
C ARG A 448 9.56 12.23 0.01
N ASP A 449 9.40 13.09 -0.98
CA ASP A 449 8.75 12.79 -2.26
C ASP A 449 9.47 11.66 -3.00
N ALA A 450 10.78 11.79 -3.21
CA ALA A 450 11.56 10.77 -3.91
C ALA A 450 11.61 9.44 -3.16
N VAL A 451 11.67 9.47 -1.82
CA VAL A 451 11.63 8.25 -0.98
C VAL A 451 10.28 7.56 -1.09
N THR A 452 9.19 8.33 -1.02
CA THR A 452 7.82 7.82 -1.10
C THR A 452 7.53 7.23 -2.47
N ASP A 453 7.88 7.94 -3.54
CA ASP A 453 7.75 7.44 -4.91
C ASP A 453 8.54 6.14 -5.10
N THR A 454 9.77 6.06 -4.59
CA THR A 454 10.57 4.82 -4.67
C THR A 454 9.91 3.65 -3.93
N ILE A 455 9.34 3.89 -2.74
CA ILE A 455 8.62 2.86 -1.97
C ILE A 455 7.40 2.38 -2.76
N ASN A 456 6.63 3.30 -3.34
CA ASN A 456 5.35 2.98 -3.96
C ASN A 456 5.50 2.44 -5.40
N ILE A 457 6.55 2.80 -6.12
CA ILE A 457 6.83 2.27 -7.47
C ILE A 457 7.42 0.86 -7.41
N LEU A 458 8.26 0.57 -6.42
CA LEU A 458 8.94 -0.72 -6.29
C LEU A 458 8.18 -1.71 -5.38
N ASP A 459 6.85 -1.57 -5.30
CA ASP A 459 5.97 -2.38 -4.44
C ASP A 459 6.07 -3.88 -4.72
N PHE A 460 6.27 -4.23 -5.99
CA PHE A 460 6.47 -5.59 -6.45
C PHE A 460 7.75 -6.26 -5.89
N ASN A 461 8.73 -5.49 -5.39
CA ASN A 461 10.00 -6.01 -4.89
C ASN A 461 10.53 -5.28 -3.65
N ARG A 462 9.97 -5.63 -2.49
CA ARG A 462 10.38 -5.12 -1.18
C ARG A 462 11.88 -5.19 -0.88
N ASN A 463 12.62 -6.16 -1.43
CA ASN A 463 14.06 -6.29 -1.17
C ASN A 463 14.86 -5.22 -1.92
N ALA A 464 14.46 -4.92 -3.16
CA ALA A 464 15.06 -3.84 -3.94
C ALA A 464 14.70 -2.49 -3.33
N ALA A 465 13.42 -2.27 -3.00
CA ALA A 465 12.97 -1.07 -2.31
C ALA A 465 13.78 -0.82 -1.03
N ALA A 466 13.84 -1.81 -0.12
CA ALA A 466 14.61 -1.69 1.12
C ALA A 466 16.11 -1.40 0.88
N LYS A 467 16.72 -2.01 -0.14
CA LYS A 467 18.13 -1.71 -0.49
C LYS A 467 18.31 -0.24 -0.88
N PHE A 468 17.49 0.26 -1.80
CA PHE A 468 17.58 1.65 -2.25
C PHE A 468 17.32 2.65 -1.13
N LEU A 469 16.43 2.32 -0.19
CA LEU A 469 16.18 3.13 1.00
C LEU A 469 17.41 3.18 1.92
N ILE A 470 18.07 2.06 2.16
CA ILE A 470 19.30 2.04 2.98
C ILE A 470 20.43 2.82 2.30
N ASP A 471 20.43 2.86 0.96
CA ASP A 471 21.41 3.59 0.16
C ASP A 471 20.99 5.03 -0.19
N VAL A 472 19.97 5.58 0.48
CA VAL A 472 19.39 6.88 0.12
C VAL A 472 20.41 8.02 0.12
N ASP A 473 21.39 7.99 1.03
CA ASP A 473 22.46 8.99 1.14
C ASP A 473 23.35 9.08 -0.11
N CYS A 474 23.47 8.00 -0.89
CA CYS A 474 24.27 7.99 -2.12
C CYS A 474 23.66 8.85 -3.25
N TYR A 475 22.35 9.09 -3.22
CA TYR A 475 21.63 9.76 -4.32
C TYR A 475 21.46 11.27 -4.14
N TRP A 476 21.85 11.81 -2.98
CA TRP A 476 21.73 13.23 -2.67
C TRP A 476 23.11 13.89 -2.60
N ARG A 477 23.14 15.23 -2.51
CA ARG A 477 24.41 15.94 -2.46
C ARG A 477 25.25 15.45 -1.26
N PRO A 478 26.58 15.28 -1.43
CA PRO A 478 27.47 15.04 -0.29
C PRO A 478 27.24 16.05 0.83
N ASP A 479 27.37 15.61 2.08
CA ASP A 479 27.12 16.38 3.29
C ASP A 479 25.64 16.71 3.59
N THR A 480 24.68 16.26 2.77
CA THR A 480 23.23 16.32 3.10
C THR A 480 22.90 15.48 4.34
N PHE A 481 23.59 14.37 4.53
CA PHE A 481 23.37 13.44 5.64
C PHE A 481 24.64 13.21 6.44
N VAL A 482 24.47 12.91 7.73
CA VAL A 482 25.53 12.34 8.55
C VAL A 482 25.83 10.90 8.13
N LYS A 483 26.98 10.37 8.57
CA LYS A 483 27.31 8.96 8.34
C LYS A 483 26.21 8.05 8.90
N ARG A 484 25.87 7.01 8.15
CA ARG A 484 24.90 5.97 8.56
C ARG A 484 25.23 5.42 9.95
N ALA A 485 24.21 5.09 10.74
CA ALA A 485 24.34 4.53 12.09
C ALA A 485 25.05 5.44 13.12
N THR A 486 25.20 6.74 12.84
CA THR A 486 25.65 7.71 13.85
C THR A 486 24.64 7.75 15.00
N ALA A 487 25.08 7.47 16.24
CA ALA A 487 24.18 7.48 17.40
C ALA A 487 23.49 8.85 17.58
N PHE A 488 22.20 8.85 17.93
CA PHE A 488 21.39 10.08 18.02
C PHE A 488 21.98 11.10 19.01
N ASP A 489 22.50 10.65 20.15
CA ASP A 489 23.08 11.53 21.16
C ASP A 489 24.33 12.28 20.66
N LYS A 490 25.02 11.74 19.64
CA LYS A 490 26.20 12.36 19.03
C LYS A 490 25.87 13.43 18.00
N LEU A 491 24.60 13.61 17.63
CA LEU A 491 24.21 14.67 16.70
C LEU A 491 24.47 16.06 17.29
N LYS A 492 24.39 16.20 18.62
CA LYS A 492 24.69 17.45 19.33
C LYS A 492 26.16 17.86 19.26
N ASP A 493 27.05 16.90 18.96
CA ASP A 493 28.49 17.14 18.84
C ASP A 493 28.89 17.63 17.44
N ILE A 494 27.94 17.67 16.50
CA ILE A 494 28.18 18.11 15.13
C ILE A 494 28.27 19.64 15.12
N PRO A 495 29.31 20.23 14.51
CA PRO A 495 29.47 21.68 14.44
C PRO A 495 28.29 22.37 13.75
N GLU A 496 27.93 23.56 14.22
CA GLU A 496 26.91 24.41 13.60
C GLU A 496 27.22 24.64 12.12
N GLY A 497 26.18 24.60 11.28
CA GLY A 497 26.28 24.75 9.83
C GLY A 497 26.59 23.44 9.07
N ARG A 498 26.69 22.30 9.75
CA ARG A 498 26.67 20.98 9.11
C ARG A 498 25.35 20.27 9.35
N SER A 499 24.95 19.43 8.39
CA SER A 499 23.75 18.61 8.54
C SER A 499 23.90 17.63 9.70
N THR A 500 22.84 17.53 10.50
CA THR A 500 22.62 16.52 11.54
C THR A 500 21.66 15.41 11.08
N TRP A 501 21.21 15.47 9.82
CA TRP A 501 20.15 14.60 9.31
C TRP A 501 20.64 13.17 9.08
N LYS A 502 19.88 12.20 9.55
CA LYS A 502 20.18 10.77 9.46
C LYS A 502 19.38 10.14 8.33
N PRO A 503 20.02 9.40 7.41
CA PRO A 503 19.30 8.78 6.30
C PRO A 503 18.32 7.71 6.79
N GLU A 504 18.67 6.94 7.83
CA GLU A 504 17.77 5.96 8.44
C GLU A 504 16.50 6.58 9.07
N ASP A 505 16.60 7.80 9.61
CA ASP A 505 15.45 8.48 10.22
C ASP A 505 14.50 8.97 9.14
N LEU A 506 15.03 9.57 8.05
CA LEU A 506 14.24 9.94 6.88
C LEU A 506 13.48 8.73 6.29
N VAL A 507 14.13 7.58 6.18
CA VAL A 507 13.54 6.35 5.65
C VAL A 507 12.42 5.83 6.55
N VAL A 508 12.68 5.71 7.85
CA VAL A 508 11.68 5.29 8.84
C VAL A 508 10.48 6.23 8.78
N ASP A 509 10.76 7.54 8.78
CA ASP A 509 9.75 8.58 8.71
C ASP A 509 8.87 8.47 7.45
N ALA A 510 9.49 8.28 6.28
CA ALA A 510 8.78 8.11 5.02
C ALA A 510 7.90 6.85 5.00
N VAL A 511 8.40 5.71 5.47
CA VAL A 511 7.57 4.50 5.53
C VAL A 511 6.36 4.68 6.46
N PHE A 512 6.57 5.31 7.62
CA PHE A 512 5.45 5.60 8.54
C PHE A 512 4.48 6.62 7.98
N SER A 513 4.92 7.61 7.21
CA SER A 513 4.01 8.53 6.52
C SER A 513 3.08 7.81 5.55
N GLN A 514 3.50 6.67 4.98
CA GLN A 514 2.64 5.84 4.13
C GLN A 514 1.73 4.91 4.92
N ILE A 515 2.21 4.34 6.03
CA ILE A 515 1.38 3.52 6.94
C ILE A 515 0.26 4.37 7.55
N LEU A 516 0.58 5.60 7.94
CA LEU A 516 -0.31 6.52 8.63
C LEU A 516 -0.97 7.55 7.69
N ARG A 517 -0.95 7.29 6.37
CA ARG A 517 -1.60 8.13 5.37
C ARG A 517 -3.12 8.02 5.48
N LEU A 518 -3.80 9.13 5.74
CA LEU A 518 -5.26 9.25 5.62
C LEU A 518 -5.63 9.83 4.23
N PRO A 519 -6.81 9.49 3.67
CA PRO A 519 -7.78 8.52 4.19
C PRO A 519 -7.34 7.06 4.00
N THR A 520 -6.57 6.77 2.95
CA THR A 520 -6.11 5.41 2.62
C THR A 520 -4.66 5.42 2.19
N SER A 521 -3.91 4.40 2.59
CA SER A 521 -2.59 4.12 2.01
C SER A 521 -2.74 3.64 0.56
N GLU A 522 -1.75 3.95 -0.28
CA GLU A 522 -1.76 3.57 -1.69
C GLU A 522 -1.69 2.04 -1.87
N HIS A 523 -0.80 1.40 -1.12
CA HIS A 523 -0.65 -0.05 -1.11
C HIS A 523 -1.23 -0.68 0.16
N LYS A 524 -1.42 -2.00 0.12
CA LYS A 524 -1.82 -2.76 1.31
C LYS A 524 -0.78 -2.58 2.43
N LEU A 525 -1.23 -2.30 3.64
CA LEU A 525 -0.36 -2.00 4.80
C LEU A 525 0.76 -3.03 5.03
N VAL A 526 0.46 -4.32 4.83
CA VAL A 526 1.43 -5.42 4.95
C VAL A 526 2.68 -5.25 4.09
N TYR A 527 2.58 -4.55 2.95
CA TYR A 527 3.72 -4.21 2.11
C TYR A 527 4.69 -3.30 2.87
N TYR A 528 4.23 -2.18 3.41
CA TYR A 528 5.04 -1.24 4.18
C TYR A 528 5.63 -1.90 5.43
N HIS A 529 4.88 -2.77 6.11
CA HIS A 529 5.39 -3.56 7.25
C HIS A 529 6.58 -4.43 6.81
N SER A 530 6.48 -5.02 5.62
CA SER A 530 7.53 -5.86 5.06
C SER A 530 8.76 -5.05 4.64
N VAL A 531 8.58 -3.89 4.00
CA VAL A 531 9.69 -3.02 3.58
C VAL A 531 10.53 -2.59 4.78
N ILE A 532 9.89 -2.10 5.85
CA ILE A 532 10.63 -1.65 7.04
C ILE A 532 11.29 -2.83 7.78
N THR A 533 10.67 -4.01 7.74
CA THR A 533 11.25 -5.24 8.28
C THR A 533 12.49 -5.65 7.50
N GLU A 534 12.47 -5.60 6.16
CA GLU A 534 13.66 -5.88 5.34
C GLU A 534 14.75 -4.82 5.54
N ALA A 535 14.41 -3.53 5.61
CA ALA A 535 15.36 -2.46 5.92
C ALA A 535 16.06 -2.69 7.28
N CYS A 536 15.31 -3.11 8.30
CA CYS A 536 15.86 -3.45 9.61
C CYS A 536 16.76 -4.68 9.59
N LYS A 537 16.55 -5.65 8.69
CA LYS A 537 17.45 -6.79 8.51
C LYS A 537 18.74 -6.41 7.78
N ILE A 538 18.66 -5.49 6.81
CA ILE A 538 19.82 -5.03 6.03
C ILE A 538 20.75 -4.18 6.92
N ALA A 539 20.19 -3.24 7.69
CA ALA A 539 20.97 -2.30 8.50
C ALA A 539 20.45 -2.18 9.95
N PRO A 540 20.52 -3.24 10.76
CA PRO A 540 19.94 -3.27 12.11
C PRO A 540 20.51 -2.20 13.05
N ALA A 541 21.81 -1.93 12.95
CA ALA A 541 22.48 -0.94 13.80
C ALA A 541 22.02 0.51 13.54
N ALA A 542 21.52 0.80 12.33
CA ALA A 542 21.00 2.12 11.96
C ALA A 542 19.48 2.21 12.18
N VAL A 543 18.73 1.26 11.61
CA VAL A 543 17.26 1.32 11.54
C VAL A 543 16.60 1.00 12.88
N ALA A 544 17.08 0.01 13.63
CA ALA A 544 16.40 -0.41 14.86
C ALA A 544 16.37 0.69 15.96
N PRO A 545 17.45 1.45 16.21
CA PRO A 545 17.38 2.60 17.12
C PRO A 545 16.37 3.68 16.67
N SER A 546 16.29 3.94 15.37
CA SER A 546 15.34 4.89 14.80
C SER A 546 13.89 4.43 14.99
N LEU A 547 13.59 3.15 14.70
CA LEU A 547 12.30 2.53 14.98
C LEU A 547 11.92 2.59 16.46
N GLY A 548 12.88 2.36 17.36
CA GLY A 548 12.63 2.50 18.79
C GLY A 548 12.20 3.92 19.19
N ARG A 549 12.71 4.96 18.53
CA ARG A 549 12.25 6.34 18.76
C ARG A 549 10.88 6.58 18.15
N ALA A 550 10.62 6.08 16.94
CA ALA A 550 9.31 6.15 16.29
C ALA A 550 8.20 5.51 17.13
N ILE A 551 8.41 4.28 17.63
CA ILE A 551 7.47 3.57 18.51
C ILE A 551 7.13 4.41 19.75
N ARG A 552 8.14 4.98 20.41
CA ARG A 552 7.93 5.81 21.60
C ARG A 552 7.18 7.10 21.29
N PHE A 553 7.45 7.74 20.15
CA PHE A 553 6.72 8.92 19.72
C PHE A 553 5.24 8.59 19.50
N LEU A 554 4.95 7.55 18.71
CA LEU A 554 3.58 7.14 18.40
C LEU A 554 2.79 6.73 19.66
N PHE A 555 3.42 5.97 20.56
CA PHE A 555 2.78 5.56 21.82
C PHE A 555 2.40 6.76 22.71
N ARG A 556 3.27 7.77 22.83
CA ARG A 556 2.97 8.98 23.61
C ARG A 556 1.84 9.81 22.99
N SER A 557 1.67 9.73 21.67
CA SER A 557 0.67 10.50 20.94
C SER A 557 -0.69 9.81 20.84
N LEU A 558 -0.87 8.59 21.35
CA LEU A 558 -2.13 7.82 21.26
C LEU A 558 -3.34 8.58 21.82
N ASP A 559 -3.14 9.40 22.85
CA ASP A 559 -4.22 10.16 23.49
C ASP A 559 -4.83 11.22 22.57
N VAL A 560 -4.14 11.63 21.51
CA VAL A 560 -4.61 12.67 20.57
C VAL A 560 -4.59 12.22 19.11
N MET A 561 -4.04 11.04 18.84
CA MET A 561 -3.97 10.46 17.49
C MET A 561 -5.35 10.03 16.99
N ASP A 562 -5.60 10.22 15.69
CA ASP A 562 -6.78 9.70 15.01
C ASP A 562 -6.94 8.20 15.24
N LEU A 563 -8.17 7.77 15.52
CA LEU A 563 -8.48 6.40 15.90
C LEU A 563 -8.05 5.37 14.84
N GLU A 564 -8.27 5.66 13.56
CA GLU A 564 -7.88 4.73 12.50
C GLU A 564 -6.36 4.54 12.45
N LEU A 565 -5.60 5.60 12.71
CA LEU A 565 -4.15 5.56 12.79
C LEU A 565 -3.65 4.78 14.00
N GLN A 566 -4.35 4.83 15.13
CA GLN A 566 -4.05 3.99 16.29
C GLN A 566 -4.15 2.51 15.96
N TYR A 567 -5.19 2.08 15.24
CA TYR A 567 -5.34 0.68 14.80
C TYR A 567 -4.26 0.28 13.79
N ARG A 568 -3.95 1.13 12.80
CA ARG A 568 -2.86 0.85 11.84
C ARG A 568 -1.50 0.73 12.53
N TYR A 569 -1.24 1.58 13.52
CA TYR A 569 -0.06 1.50 14.36
C TYR A 569 -0.04 0.20 15.18
N MET A 570 -1.17 -0.20 15.79
CA MET A 570 -1.30 -1.43 16.55
C MET A 570 -1.05 -2.68 15.68
N ASP A 571 -1.62 -2.72 14.48
CA ASP A 571 -1.41 -3.78 13.49
C ASP A 571 0.05 -3.88 13.06
N TRP A 572 0.66 -2.73 12.76
CA TRP A 572 2.07 -2.65 12.41
C TRP A 572 2.95 -3.12 13.57
N PHE A 573 2.68 -2.66 14.79
CA PHE A 573 3.48 -2.96 15.97
C PHE A 573 3.47 -4.46 16.27
N ALA A 574 2.29 -5.08 16.36
CA ALA A 574 2.17 -6.52 16.61
C ALA A 574 2.80 -7.37 15.48
N HIS A 575 2.59 -6.98 14.21
CA HIS A 575 3.20 -7.69 13.08
C HIS A 575 4.73 -7.53 13.07
N HIS A 576 5.25 -6.34 13.38
CA HIS A 576 6.68 -6.09 13.49
C HIS A 576 7.28 -6.97 14.58
N LEU A 577 6.72 -6.96 15.79
CA LEU A 577 7.21 -7.78 16.90
C LEU A 577 7.18 -9.28 16.59
N SER A 578 6.17 -9.78 15.88
CA SER A 578 6.15 -11.20 15.48
C SER A 578 7.33 -11.62 14.57
N ASN A 579 7.92 -10.66 13.83
CA ASN A 579 9.09 -10.89 12.98
C ASN A 579 10.42 -10.78 13.76
N PHE A 580 10.40 -10.27 14.99
CA PHE A 580 11.56 -10.08 15.88
C PHE A 580 11.36 -10.77 17.24
N GLU A 581 10.83 -11.99 17.20
CA GLU A 581 10.66 -12.88 18.37
C GLU A 581 9.79 -12.30 19.50
N PHE A 582 8.86 -11.40 19.19
CA PHE A 582 7.98 -10.73 20.16
C PHE A 582 8.74 -9.97 21.25
N ARG A 583 9.92 -9.42 20.91
CA ARG A 583 10.77 -8.69 21.85
C ARG A 583 10.56 -7.19 21.75
N TRP A 584 10.06 -6.60 22.82
CA TRP A 584 10.01 -5.16 23.04
C TRP A 584 10.41 -4.82 24.48
N LYS A 585 10.78 -3.56 24.73
CA LYS A 585 11.07 -3.06 26.07
C LYS A 585 9.78 -2.74 26.84
N TRP A 586 8.95 -3.76 27.06
CA TRP A 586 7.66 -3.65 27.76
C TRP A 586 7.75 -3.00 29.14
N ALA A 587 8.90 -3.11 29.82
CA ALA A 587 9.12 -2.43 31.10
C ALA A 587 8.94 -0.90 31.04
N GLU A 588 9.07 -0.28 29.85
CA GLU A 588 8.85 1.16 29.66
C GLU A 588 7.38 1.59 29.82
N TRP A 589 6.43 0.65 29.78
CA TRP A 589 4.97 0.92 29.79
C TRP A 589 4.24 0.30 30.99
N ILE A 590 4.98 -0.09 32.04
CA ILE A 590 4.38 -0.70 33.24
C ILE A 590 3.43 0.27 33.94
N ASP A 591 3.81 1.54 34.04
CA ASP A 591 3.00 2.57 34.71
C ASP A 591 1.65 2.80 33.99
N ASP A 592 1.59 2.56 32.68
CA ASP A 592 0.35 2.65 31.90
C ASP A 592 -0.61 1.47 32.15
N LEU A 593 -0.19 0.44 32.90
CA LEU A 593 -1.05 -0.69 33.25
C LEU A 593 -2.07 -0.38 34.33
N GLU A 594 -1.82 0.63 35.16
CA GLU A 594 -2.71 1.05 36.24
C GLU A 594 -3.81 2.02 35.77
N ARG A 595 -3.72 2.48 34.52
CA ARG A 595 -4.72 3.33 33.86
C ARG A 595 -6.05 2.61 33.65
N SER A 596 -7.12 3.39 33.48
CA SER A 596 -8.42 2.87 33.06
C SER A 596 -8.35 2.20 31.69
N ASP A 597 -9.12 1.14 31.46
CA ASP A 597 -9.22 0.47 30.16
C ASP A 597 -9.81 1.38 29.05
N LEU A 598 -10.44 2.50 29.44
CA LEU A 598 -10.90 3.53 28.53
C LEU A 598 -9.78 4.49 28.08
N GLU A 599 -8.60 4.46 28.69
CA GLU A 599 -7.50 5.31 28.23
C GLU A 599 -6.81 4.70 26.99
N PRO A 600 -6.59 5.48 25.90
CA PRO A 600 -6.07 4.96 24.63
C PRO A 600 -4.76 4.17 24.74
N ARG A 601 -3.85 4.58 25.63
CA ARG A 601 -2.59 3.85 25.86
C ARG A 601 -2.81 2.45 26.44
N LYS A 602 -3.71 2.32 27.42
CA LYS A 602 -4.04 1.02 28.03
C LYS A 602 -4.76 0.14 27.02
N ALA A 603 -5.75 0.69 26.31
CA ALA A 603 -6.45 0.00 25.23
C ALA A 603 -5.49 -0.47 24.13
N PHE A 604 -4.49 0.33 23.77
CA PHE A 604 -3.45 -0.05 22.83
C PHE A 604 -2.59 -1.23 23.30
N ILE A 605 -2.19 -1.25 24.58
CA ILE A 605 -1.44 -2.37 25.16
C ILE A 605 -2.27 -3.65 25.09
N VAL A 606 -3.52 -3.60 25.57
CA VAL A 606 -4.43 -4.76 25.58
C VAL A 606 -4.67 -5.27 24.16
N GLY A 607 -4.94 -4.36 23.21
CA GLY A 607 -5.11 -4.69 21.80
C GLY A 607 -3.87 -5.28 21.13
N SER A 608 -2.68 -4.75 21.44
CA SER A 608 -1.41 -5.25 20.94
C SER A 608 -1.15 -6.68 21.43
N LEU A 609 -1.38 -6.94 22.72
CA LEU A 609 -1.24 -8.28 23.29
C LEU A 609 -2.22 -9.27 22.66
N ASP A 610 -3.47 -8.87 22.46
CA ASP A 610 -4.46 -9.70 21.77
C ASP A 610 -3.99 -10.07 20.35
N LYS A 611 -3.48 -9.10 19.59
CA LYS A 611 -2.93 -9.37 18.24
C LYS A 611 -1.67 -10.23 18.28
N GLU A 612 -0.76 -10.04 19.22
CA GLU A 612 0.41 -10.91 19.39
C GLU A 612 0.00 -12.35 19.72
N ILE A 613 -1.03 -12.54 20.55
CA ILE A 613 -1.59 -13.86 20.86
C ILE A 613 -2.19 -14.48 19.60
N ARG A 614 -2.94 -13.74 18.77
CA ARG A 614 -3.47 -14.22 17.48
C ARG A 614 -2.36 -14.63 16.50
N LEU A 615 -1.20 -13.95 16.54
CA LEU A 615 -0.01 -14.28 15.74
C LEU A 615 0.85 -15.40 16.36
N SER A 616 0.54 -15.83 17.59
CA SER A 616 1.22 -16.91 18.29
C SER A 616 0.23 -17.69 19.18
N PHE A 617 0.47 -17.73 20.50
CA PHE A 617 -0.39 -18.37 21.49
C PHE A 617 -0.06 -17.78 22.86
N ALA A 618 -1.05 -17.70 23.76
CA ALA A 618 -0.98 -16.93 25.00
C ALA A 618 0.22 -17.30 25.89
N LYS A 619 0.55 -18.59 25.99
CA LYS A 619 1.70 -19.05 26.79
C LYS A 619 3.03 -18.44 26.32
N ARG A 620 3.30 -18.42 25.01
CA ARG A 620 4.54 -17.87 24.48
C ARG A 620 4.62 -16.35 24.65
N ILE A 621 3.51 -15.64 24.45
CA ILE A 621 3.47 -14.18 24.64
C ILE A 621 3.68 -13.84 26.11
N ARG A 622 3.07 -14.58 27.03
CA ARG A 622 3.31 -14.39 28.47
C ARG A 622 4.79 -14.53 28.86
N GLU A 623 5.53 -15.42 28.19
CA GLU A 623 6.97 -15.62 28.43
C GLU A 623 7.85 -14.46 27.93
N THR A 624 7.35 -13.59 27.04
CA THR A 624 8.10 -12.41 26.55
C THR A 624 7.83 -11.14 27.36
N LEU A 625 6.90 -11.17 28.32
CA LEU A 625 6.43 -10.02 29.08
C LEU A 625 6.98 -10.01 30.52
N PRO A 626 7.16 -8.81 31.12
CA PRO A 626 7.37 -8.67 32.57
C PRO A 626 6.18 -9.18 33.39
N GLU A 627 6.43 -9.56 34.65
CA GLU A 627 5.41 -10.12 35.56
C GLU A 627 4.19 -9.21 35.76
N ALA A 628 4.38 -7.88 35.74
CA ALA A 628 3.31 -6.90 35.86
C ALA A 628 2.19 -7.03 34.81
N TYR A 629 2.46 -7.66 33.66
CA TYR A 629 1.48 -7.88 32.59
C TYR A 629 0.64 -9.14 32.80
N ALA A 630 0.97 -10.01 33.76
CA ALA A 630 0.27 -11.28 33.97
C ALA A 630 -1.25 -11.14 34.13
N PRO A 631 -1.81 -10.11 34.80
CA PRO A 631 -3.26 -9.93 34.91
C PRO A 631 -3.97 -9.69 33.56
N LEU A 632 -3.27 -9.22 32.54
CA LEU A 632 -3.86 -8.97 31.21
C LEU A 632 -4.01 -10.23 30.35
N ILE A 633 -3.38 -11.34 30.75
CA ILE A 633 -3.50 -12.63 30.07
C ILE A 633 -4.27 -13.58 30.99
N SER A 634 -5.59 -13.57 30.85
CA SER A 634 -6.50 -14.44 31.60
C SER A 634 -6.13 -15.93 31.45
N GLU A 635 -6.55 -16.76 32.42
CA GLU A 635 -6.43 -18.21 32.28
C GLU A 635 -7.25 -18.75 31.11
N GLY A 636 -8.38 -18.11 30.80
CA GLY A 636 -9.21 -18.46 29.64
C GLY A 636 -8.49 -18.29 28.30
N LYS A 637 -7.66 -17.24 28.15
CA LYS A 637 -6.76 -17.06 26.99
C LYS A 637 -5.74 -18.19 26.84
N MET A 638 -5.47 -18.98 27.88
CA MET A 638 -4.57 -20.14 27.83
C MET A 638 -5.29 -21.44 27.45
N LYS A 639 -6.64 -21.46 27.45
CA LYS A 639 -7.42 -22.64 27.07
C LYS A 639 -7.53 -22.74 25.55
N ASP A 640 -7.27 -23.93 25.02
CA ASP A 640 -7.46 -24.24 23.59
C ASP A 640 -8.94 -24.23 23.19
N THR A 641 -9.83 -24.58 24.14
CA THR A 641 -11.28 -24.61 23.95
C THR A 641 -11.98 -23.85 25.07
N PRO A 642 -12.84 -22.86 24.78
CA PRO A 642 -13.63 -22.17 25.79
C PRO A 642 -14.57 -23.12 26.55
N ASP A 643 -14.92 -22.73 27.78
CA ASP A 643 -15.85 -23.49 28.60
C ASP A 643 -17.28 -23.40 28.05
N PHE A 644 -18.00 -24.53 28.02
CA PHE A 644 -19.39 -24.54 27.58
C PHE A 644 -20.32 -24.11 28.73
N LYS A 645 -20.95 -22.93 28.62
CA LYS A 645 -21.71 -22.29 29.71
C LYS A 645 -22.87 -23.13 30.29
N TYR A 646 -23.48 -24.01 29.50
CA TYR A 646 -24.57 -24.87 29.97
C TYR A 646 -24.11 -26.08 30.78
N LEU A 647 -22.80 -26.33 30.91
CA LEU A 647 -22.29 -27.29 31.90
C LEU A 647 -22.54 -26.80 33.33
N ASN A 648 -22.70 -25.49 33.53
CA ASN A 648 -23.13 -24.94 34.81
C ASN A 648 -24.64 -25.09 34.96
N GLU A 649 -25.08 -25.84 35.97
CA GLU A 649 -26.50 -26.08 36.26
C GLU A 649 -27.26 -24.79 36.61
N GLN A 650 -26.56 -23.73 37.06
CA GLN A 650 -27.15 -22.43 37.38
C GLN A 650 -27.49 -21.60 36.14
N THR A 651 -26.94 -21.95 34.97
CA THR A 651 -27.25 -21.26 33.71
C THR A 651 -28.70 -21.56 33.31
N PRO A 652 -29.52 -20.56 32.95
CA PRO A 652 -30.87 -20.78 32.44
C PRO A 652 -30.88 -21.78 31.28
N TYR A 653 -31.87 -22.67 31.26
CA TYR A 653 -32.03 -23.73 30.25
C TYR A 653 -30.84 -24.70 30.15
N SER A 654 -30.03 -24.87 31.21
CA SER A 654 -28.84 -25.75 31.23
C SER A 654 -29.12 -27.19 30.80
N GLN A 655 -30.25 -27.77 31.21
CA GLN A 655 -30.63 -29.14 30.82
C GLN A 655 -30.84 -29.25 29.31
N GLN A 656 -31.62 -28.33 28.74
CA GLN A 656 -31.91 -28.26 27.31
C GLN A 656 -30.66 -27.90 26.50
N GLY A 657 -29.82 -26.99 27.00
CA GLY A 657 -28.55 -26.64 26.38
C GLY A 657 -27.58 -27.82 26.28
N ASN A 658 -27.50 -28.66 27.33
CA ASN A 658 -26.71 -29.90 27.28
C ASN A 658 -27.30 -30.94 26.32
N ALA A 659 -28.63 -31.07 26.28
CA ALA A 659 -29.30 -31.94 25.32
C ALA A 659 -29.03 -31.48 23.87
N MET A 660 -29.18 -30.18 23.59
CA MET A 660 -28.88 -29.56 22.31
C MET A 660 -27.43 -29.83 21.87
N HIS A 661 -26.47 -29.61 22.76
CA HIS A 661 -25.07 -29.89 22.49
C HIS A 661 -24.82 -31.36 22.12
N ALA A 662 -25.48 -32.31 22.80
CA ALA A 662 -25.37 -33.73 22.49
C ALA A 662 -25.96 -34.06 21.11
N LEU A 663 -27.11 -33.46 20.74
CA LEU A 663 -27.76 -33.62 19.43
C LEU A 663 -26.87 -33.10 18.29
N ILE A 664 -26.34 -31.88 18.42
CA ILE A 664 -25.47 -31.29 17.40
C ILE A 664 -24.18 -32.10 17.25
N ARG A 665 -23.60 -32.58 18.36
CA ARG A 665 -22.38 -33.39 18.36
C ARG A 665 -22.57 -34.73 17.65
N ARG A 666 -23.71 -35.40 17.84
CA ARG A 666 -24.02 -36.68 17.17
C ARG A 666 -24.56 -36.53 15.75
N LYS A 667 -24.76 -35.29 15.28
CA LYS A 667 -25.37 -34.96 13.98
C LYS A 667 -26.79 -35.55 13.87
N ALA A 668 -27.60 -35.30 14.90
CA ALA A 668 -29.00 -35.68 14.92
C ALA A 668 -29.78 -35.02 13.76
N PRO A 669 -30.87 -35.64 13.29
CA PRO A 669 -31.73 -35.04 12.29
C PRO A 669 -32.52 -33.86 12.88
N GLU A 670 -33.04 -33.00 12.01
CA GLU A 670 -33.61 -31.70 12.37
C GLU A 670 -34.87 -31.82 13.23
N GLU A 671 -35.64 -32.90 13.08
CA GLU A 671 -36.86 -33.14 13.87
C GLU A 671 -36.54 -33.35 15.35
N GLU A 672 -35.40 -33.96 15.68
CA GLU A 672 -34.98 -34.16 17.08
C GLU A 672 -34.48 -32.86 17.71
N ILE A 673 -33.83 -32.01 16.91
CA ILE A 673 -33.36 -30.68 17.33
C ILE A 673 -34.55 -29.77 17.61
N GLU A 674 -35.57 -29.82 16.74
CA GLU A 674 -36.81 -29.06 16.85
C GLU A 674 -37.56 -29.35 18.17
N VAL A 675 -37.54 -30.60 18.66
CA VAL A 675 -38.14 -30.94 19.96
C VAL A 675 -37.50 -30.14 21.11
N VAL A 676 -36.17 -30.10 21.18
CA VAL A 676 -35.46 -29.37 22.24
C VAL A 676 -35.64 -27.86 22.10
N ILE A 677 -35.72 -27.34 20.88
CA ILE A 677 -36.02 -25.93 20.62
C ILE A 677 -37.40 -25.57 21.17
N ASN A 678 -38.43 -26.36 20.86
CA ASN A 678 -39.79 -26.14 21.34
C ASN A 678 -39.89 -26.23 22.86
N GLU A 679 -39.14 -27.13 23.50
CA GLU A 679 -39.04 -27.18 24.96
C GLU A 679 -38.46 -25.89 25.56
N ILE A 680 -37.38 -25.36 24.97
CA ILE A 680 -36.80 -24.08 25.41
C ILE A 680 -37.81 -22.95 25.23
N GLN A 681 -38.49 -22.88 24.09
CA GLN A 681 -39.46 -21.83 23.81
C GLN A 681 -40.68 -21.88 24.74
N ALA A 682 -41.17 -23.08 25.06
CA ALA A 682 -42.25 -23.26 26.03
C ALA A 682 -41.84 -22.76 27.42
N LEU A 683 -40.66 -23.15 27.91
CA LEU A 683 -40.12 -22.69 29.19
C LEU A 683 -39.85 -21.18 29.18
N ALA A 684 -39.36 -20.62 28.07
CA ALA A 684 -39.14 -19.19 27.93
C ALA A 684 -40.46 -18.41 28.01
N SER A 685 -41.52 -18.92 27.38
CA SER A 685 -42.87 -18.36 27.49
C SER A 685 -43.40 -18.41 28.93
N GLU A 686 -43.21 -19.51 29.64
CA GLU A 686 -43.58 -19.66 31.05
C GLU A 686 -42.83 -18.68 31.97
N HIS A 687 -41.57 -18.38 31.65
CA HIS A 687 -40.75 -17.39 32.36
C HIS A 687 -41.02 -15.94 31.92
N GLY A 688 -41.95 -15.70 31.00
CA GLY A 688 -42.33 -14.36 30.56
C GLY A 688 -41.31 -13.68 29.64
N VAL A 689 -40.48 -14.46 28.92
CA VAL A 689 -39.59 -13.93 27.89
C VAL A 689 -40.42 -13.50 26.68
N GLU A 690 -40.28 -12.24 26.25
CA GLU A 690 -41.07 -11.65 25.16
C GLU A 690 -40.78 -12.34 23.81
N ASP A 691 -39.51 -12.54 23.50
CA ASP A 691 -39.07 -13.27 22.31
C ASP A 691 -38.48 -14.63 22.69
N VAL A 692 -39.30 -15.67 22.58
CA VAL A 692 -38.93 -17.05 22.91
C VAL A 692 -37.85 -17.62 21.98
N LEU A 693 -37.63 -17.03 20.80
CA LEU A 693 -36.59 -17.49 19.87
C LEU A 693 -35.20 -17.19 20.42
N VAL A 694 -35.02 -16.08 21.14
CA VAL A 694 -33.72 -15.65 21.70
C VAL A 694 -33.04 -16.76 22.54
N PRO A 695 -33.64 -17.29 23.63
CA PRO A 695 -33.00 -18.33 24.43
C PRO A 695 -32.77 -19.64 23.66
N SER A 696 -33.65 -19.98 22.72
CA SER A 696 -33.48 -21.18 21.89
C SER A 696 -32.31 -21.04 20.89
N THR A 697 -32.16 -19.86 20.28
CA THR A 697 -31.05 -19.52 19.40
C THR A 697 -29.73 -19.47 20.16
N ASP A 698 -29.73 -18.94 21.38
CA ASP A 698 -28.55 -18.92 22.26
C ASP A 698 -28.04 -20.34 22.54
N ALA A 699 -28.93 -21.25 22.94
CA ALA A 699 -28.59 -22.64 23.19
C ALA A 699 -28.08 -23.36 21.94
N TYR A 700 -28.70 -23.10 20.80
CA TYR A 700 -28.31 -23.68 19.51
C TYR A 700 -26.93 -23.19 19.06
N MET A 701 -26.73 -21.87 18.98
CA MET A 701 -25.49 -21.29 18.47
C MET A 701 -24.31 -21.54 19.39
N THR A 702 -24.49 -21.42 20.72
CA THR A 702 -23.44 -21.78 21.69
C THR A 702 -23.03 -23.25 21.54
N SER A 703 -23.99 -24.15 21.28
CA SER A 703 -23.71 -25.56 21.04
C SER A 703 -22.93 -25.79 19.75
N ILE A 704 -23.25 -25.07 18.67
CA ILE A 704 -22.49 -25.08 17.40
C ILE A 704 -21.04 -24.63 17.64
N CYS A 705 -20.83 -23.52 18.36
CA CYS A 705 -19.50 -23.01 18.68
C CYS A 705 -18.69 -24.02 19.52
N SER A 706 -19.32 -24.63 20.53
CA SER A 706 -18.67 -25.64 21.38
C SER A 706 -18.25 -26.89 20.60
N VAL A 707 -19.15 -27.45 19.79
CA VAL A 707 -18.84 -28.64 18.96
C VAL A 707 -17.78 -28.31 17.90
N GLY A 708 -17.78 -27.09 17.38
CA GLY A 708 -16.84 -26.58 16.39
C GLY A 708 -15.50 -26.06 16.94
N SER A 709 -15.32 -26.01 18.26
CA SER A 709 -14.25 -25.24 18.93
C SER A 709 -12.81 -25.66 18.58
N LYS A 710 -12.61 -26.85 18.03
CA LYS A 710 -11.26 -27.38 17.74
C LYS A 710 -10.48 -26.56 16.71
N SER A 711 -11.15 -26.01 15.70
CA SER A 711 -10.54 -25.09 14.74
C SER A 711 -11.60 -24.33 13.94
N LEU A 712 -11.20 -23.23 13.28
CA LEU A 712 -12.08 -22.47 12.40
C LEU A 712 -12.77 -23.37 11.34
N SER A 713 -12.08 -24.36 10.77
CA SER A 713 -12.69 -25.28 9.81
C SER A 713 -13.77 -26.18 10.42
N HIS A 714 -13.63 -26.58 11.70
CA HIS A 714 -14.64 -27.41 12.37
C HIS A 714 -15.91 -26.60 12.67
N VAL A 715 -15.77 -25.38 13.17
CA VAL A 715 -16.94 -24.51 13.42
C VAL A 715 -17.63 -24.15 12.11
N LEU A 716 -16.90 -23.88 11.02
CA LEU A 716 -17.50 -23.62 9.71
C LEU A 716 -18.27 -24.84 9.20
N SER A 717 -17.70 -26.04 9.29
CA SER A 717 -18.42 -27.27 8.92
C SER A 717 -19.67 -27.52 9.76
N CYS A 718 -19.68 -27.10 11.03
CA CYS A 718 -20.88 -27.17 11.87
C CYS A 718 -21.91 -26.13 11.45
N ILE A 719 -21.49 -24.89 11.17
CA ILE A 719 -22.36 -23.82 10.67
C ILE A 719 -23.00 -24.21 9.34
N GLU A 720 -22.23 -24.76 8.38
CA GLU A 720 -22.73 -25.19 7.08
C GLU A 720 -23.82 -26.26 7.20
N ARG A 721 -23.64 -27.24 8.08
CA ARG A 721 -24.65 -28.26 8.36
C ARG A 721 -25.93 -27.67 8.95
N CYS A 722 -25.79 -26.61 9.74
CA CYS A 722 -26.89 -25.96 10.45
C CYS A 722 -27.43 -24.72 9.69
N LYS A 723 -26.98 -24.48 8.46
CA LYS A 723 -27.17 -23.21 7.73
C LYS A 723 -28.64 -22.90 7.47
N GLU A 724 -29.41 -23.87 7.02
CA GLU A 724 -30.83 -23.69 6.67
C GLU A 724 -31.63 -23.14 7.86
N ARG A 725 -31.51 -23.77 9.03
CA ARG A 725 -32.13 -23.28 10.26
C ARG A 725 -31.61 -21.90 10.66
N LEU A 726 -30.30 -21.68 10.60
CA LEU A 726 -29.71 -20.39 10.97
C LEU A 726 -30.22 -19.25 10.07
N LEU A 727 -30.41 -19.51 8.78
CA LEU A 727 -31.03 -18.56 7.84
C LEU A 727 -32.50 -18.29 8.18
N ALA A 728 -33.25 -19.32 8.60
CA ALA A 728 -34.66 -19.18 8.95
C ALA A 728 -34.92 -18.33 10.20
N ILE A 729 -33.93 -18.17 11.09
CA ILE A 729 -34.07 -17.37 12.33
C ILE A 729 -34.27 -15.89 12.02
N GLY A 730 -33.46 -15.33 11.12
CA GLY A 730 -33.44 -13.89 10.84
C GLY A 730 -34.80 -13.31 10.44
N PRO A 731 -35.49 -13.86 9.43
CA PRO A 731 -36.82 -13.40 9.01
C PRO A 731 -37.90 -13.52 10.10
N GLN A 732 -37.72 -14.39 11.09
CA GLN A 732 -38.68 -14.58 12.18
C GLN A 732 -38.46 -13.58 13.32
N SER A 733 -37.20 -13.27 13.65
CA SER A 733 -36.86 -12.29 14.67
C SER A 733 -35.48 -11.68 14.46
N GLU A 734 -35.42 -10.35 14.44
CA GLU A 734 -34.18 -9.59 14.43
C GLU A 734 -33.42 -9.73 15.76
N LEU A 735 -34.13 -9.80 16.90
CA LEU A 735 -33.51 -10.00 18.21
C LEU A 735 -32.81 -11.35 18.27
N ALA A 736 -33.45 -12.40 17.75
CA ALA A 736 -32.86 -13.72 17.65
C ALA A 736 -31.68 -13.75 16.67
N ARG A 737 -31.74 -13.00 15.56
CA ARG A 737 -30.60 -12.83 14.63
C ARG A 737 -29.39 -12.22 15.34
N ARG A 738 -29.59 -11.15 16.11
CA ARG A 738 -28.53 -10.49 16.90
C ARG A 738 -28.04 -11.39 18.05
N GLN A 739 -28.90 -12.24 18.62
CA GLN A 739 -28.50 -13.25 19.60
C GLN A 739 -27.47 -14.25 19.04
N ILE A 740 -27.47 -14.55 17.74
CA ILE A 740 -26.41 -15.37 17.11
C ILE A 740 -25.04 -14.70 17.33
N ILE A 741 -24.96 -13.38 17.19
CA ILE A 741 -23.74 -12.60 17.37
C ILE A 741 -23.31 -12.64 18.84
N THR A 742 -24.23 -12.37 19.77
CA THR A 742 -23.99 -12.49 21.22
C THR A 742 -23.42 -13.86 21.59
N SER A 743 -24.05 -14.93 21.11
CA SER A 743 -23.66 -16.32 21.42
C SER A 743 -22.23 -16.63 20.96
N VAL A 744 -21.83 -16.12 19.79
CA VAL A 744 -20.48 -16.30 19.24
C VAL A 744 -19.47 -15.50 20.05
N ILE A 745 -19.77 -14.24 20.36
CA ILE A 745 -18.86 -13.34 21.10
C ILE A 745 -18.66 -13.85 22.52
N ASP A 746 -19.73 -14.22 23.23
CA ASP A 746 -19.67 -14.73 24.60
C ASP A 746 -18.89 -16.04 24.68
N TYR A 747 -19.13 -16.97 23.74
CA TYR A 747 -18.40 -18.24 23.72
C TYR A 747 -16.90 -18.03 23.48
N TRP A 748 -16.51 -17.04 22.67
CA TRP A 748 -15.12 -16.72 22.34
C TRP A 748 -14.60 -15.46 23.04
N ALA A 749 -15.15 -15.11 24.22
CA ALA A 749 -14.83 -13.84 24.90
C ALA A 749 -13.33 -13.65 25.20
N ASP A 750 -12.62 -14.73 25.56
CA ASP A 750 -11.16 -14.69 25.78
C ASP A 750 -10.35 -14.60 24.47
N HIS A 751 -10.94 -15.02 23.35
CA HIS A 751 -10.32 -15.09 22.02
C HIS A 751 -11.15 -14.29 20.98
N PRO A 752 -11.31 -12.97 21.17
CA PRO A 752 -12.24 -12.16 20.39
C PRO A 752 -11.93 -12.17 18.88
N GLY A 753 -10.66 -12.34 18.48
CA GLY A 753 -10.31 -12.50 17.07
C GLY A 753 -10.94 -13.72 16.38
N THR A 754 -11.12 -14.82 17.12
CA THR A 754 -11.84 -15.99 16.61
C THR A 754 -13.32 -15.67 16.42
N ALA A 755 -13.92 -14.95 17.38
CA ALA A 755 -15.29 -14.48 17.28
C ALA A 755 -15.51 -13.61 16.03
N VAL A 756 -14.68 -12.57 15.84
CA VAL A 756 -14.74 -11.67 14.68
C VAL A 756 -14.63 -12.44 13.36
N ASN A 757 -13.73 -13.43 13.29
CA ASN A 757 -13.60 -14.29 12.11
C ASN A 757 -14.83 -15.17 11.84
N ILE A 758 -15.55 -15.61 12.88
CA ILE A 758 -16.78 -16.38 12.73
C ILE A 758 -17.92 -15.46 12.28
N ILE A 759 -18.08 -14.27 12.88
CA ILE A 759 -19.05 -13.25 12.45
C ILE A 759 -18.83 -12.88 10.98
N ASP A 760 -17.57 -12.67 10.57
CA ASP A 760 -17.20 -12.45 9.15
C ASP A 760 -17.75 -13.55 8.23
N LYS A 761 -17.70 -14.81 8.67
CA LYS A 761 -18.15 -15.95 7.89
C LYS A 761 -19.67 -16.07 7.88
N LEU A 762 -20.33 -15.77 8.99
CA LEU A 762 -21.80 -15.71 9.07
C LEU A 762 -22.37 -14.64 8.12
N LEU A 763 -21.69 -13.48 7.96
CA LEU A 763 -22.04 -12.48 6.95
C LEU A 763 -21.94 -13.03 5.52
N ASN A 764 -20.91 -13.82 5.21
CA ASN A 764 -20.75 -14.42 3.87
C ASN A 764 -21.84 -15.46 3.55
N TYR A 765 -22.37 -16.12 4.58
CA TYR A 765 -23.50 -17.04 4.45
C TYR A 765 -24.86 -16.37 4.55
N THR A 766 -24.90 -15.03 4.68
CA THR A 766 -26.12 -14.20 4.86
C THR A 766 -26.98 -14.60 6.08
N ILE A 767 -26.42 -15.36 7.01
CA ILE A 767 -27.07 -15.75 8.28
C ILE A 767 -27.32 -14.50 9.15
N ILE A 768 -26.37 -13.57 9.13
CA ILE A 768 -26.50 -12.26 9.76
C ILE A 768 -26.33 -11.17 8.68
N THR A 769 -26.89 -10.00 8.94
CA THR A 769 -26.83 -8.84 8.01
C THR A 769 -25.81 -7.81 8.51
N PRO A 770 -25.28 -6.95 7.61
CA PRO A 770 -24.42 -5.83 8.04
C PRO A 770 -25.07 -4.94 9.10
N MET A 771 -26.38 -4.66 8.97
CA MET A 771 -27.12 -3.86 9.95
C MET A 771 -27.20 -4.55 11.31
N SER A 772 -27.49 -5.86 11.35
CA SER A 772 -27.55 -6.61 12.61
C SER A 772 -26.23 -6.57 13.39
N VAL A 773 -25.08 -6.52 12.71
CA VAL A 773 -23.75 -6.37 13.34
C VAL A 773 -23.58 -4.98 13.94
N ILE A 774 -24.02 -3.94 13.23
CA ILE A 774 -23.93 -2.55 13.69
C ILE A 774 -24.84 -2.34 14.90
N GLU A 775 -26.11 -2.75 14.81
CA GLU A 775 -27.08 -2.63 15.90
C GLU A 775 -26.66 -3.45 17.13
N TRP A 776 -26.15 -4.67 16.93
CA TRP A 776 -25.62 -5.46 18.04
C TRP A 776 -24.46 -4.73 18.73
N ALA A 777 -23.50 -4.20 17.95
CA ALA A 777 -22.30 -3.59 18.52
C ALA A 777 -22.55 -2.21 19.15
N LEU A 778 -23.43 -1.41 18.55
CA LEU A 778 -23.63 0.00 18.89
C LEU A 778 -24.94 0.29 19.62
N HIS A 779 -25.88 -0.65 19.69
CA HIS A 779 -27.07 -0.54 20.53
C HIS A 779 -27.05 -1.58 21.66
N ASP A 780 -27.04 -2.88 21.34
CA ASP A 780 -27.17 -3.94 22.36
C ASP A 780 -25.94 -4.04 23.28
N HIS A 781 -24.74 -3.90 22.70
CA HIS A 781 -23.47 -4.10 23.39
C HIS A 781 -22.70 -2.79 23.65
N MET A 782 -23.33 -1.62 23.44
CA MET A 782 -22.64 -0.33 23.54
C MET A 782 -22.11 -0.03 24.95
N GLN A 783 -22.74 -0.58 26.00
CA GLN A 783 -22.34 -0.44 27.40
C GLN A 783 -22.07 1.03 27.79
N HIS A 784 -22.99 1.95 27.45
CA HIS A 784 -22.84 3.40 27.65
C HIS A 784 -21.62 4.02 26.93
N GLY A 785 -21.07 3.34 25.92
CA GLY A 785 -19.89 3.77 25.16
C GLY A 785 -18.61 3.03 25.53
N ARG A 786 -18.58 2.20 26.58
CA ARG A 786 -17.36 1.47 26.99
C ARG A 786 -16.87 0.50 25.91
N ALA A 787 -17.79 -0.05 25.11
CA ALA A 787 -17.45 -0.93 23.99
C ALA A 787 -16.63 -0.23 22.89
N LEU A 788 -16.69 1.10 22.78
CA LEU A 788 -15.93 1.86 21.77
C LEU A 788 -14.41 1.82 21.98
N ALA A 789 -13.96 1.55 23.22
CA ALA A 789 -12.54 1.36 23.54
C ALA A 789 -12.05 -0.06 23.21
N GLN A 790 -12.96 -1.01 22.95
CA GLN A 790 -12.61 -2.40 22.71
C GLN A 790 -12.21 -2.62 21.25
N THR A 791 -11.01 -3.19 21.05
CA THR A 791 -10.41 -3.31 19.72
C THR A 791 -11.23 -4.15 18.74
N HIS A 792 -11.77 -5.27 19.21
CA HIS A 792 -12.51 -6.22 18.39
C HIS A 792 -13.86 -5.67 17.90
N ILE A 793 -14.47 -4.72 18.62
CA ILE A 793 -15.72 -4.07 18.21
C ILE A 793 -15.48 -3.21 16.97
N TYR A 794 -14.43 -2.37 17.00
CA TYR A 794 -14.01 -1.61 15.81
C TYR A 794 -13.61 -2.51 14.65
N GLU A 795 -12.83 -3.57 14.90
CA GLU A 795 -12.44 -4.54 13.86
C GLU A 795 -13.66 -5.17 13.17
N MET A 796 -14.66 -5.57 13.94
CA MET A 796 -15.86 -6.21 13.43
C MET A 796 -16.70 -5.27 12.56
N ILE A 797 -16.96 -4.04 13.03
CA ILE A 797 -17.70 -3.03 12.25
C ILE A 797 -16.89 -2.61 11.02
N SER A 798 -15.58 -2.36 11.17
CA SER A 798 -14.69 -1.99 10.06
C SER A 798 -14.61 -3.08 9.00
N ALA A 799 -14.54 -4.36 9.37
CA ALA A 799 -14.53 -5.48 8.42
C ALA A 799 -15.88 -5.60 7.69
N THR A 800 -16.98 -5.40 8.42
CA THR A 800 -18.34 -5.42 7.85
C THR A 800 -18.52 -4.31 6.83
N MET A 801 -18.19 -3.07 7.18
CA MET A 801 -18.29 -1.92 6.27
C MET A 801 -17.32 -2.02 5.10
N PHE A 802 -16.12 -2.58 5.29
CA PHE A 802 -15.20 -2.84 4.19
C PHE A 802 -15.82 -3.77 3.14
N LYS A 803 -16.58 -4.79 3.53
CA LYS A 803 -17.30 -5.65 2.56
C LYS A 803 -18.36 -4.90 1.80
N VAL A 804 -19.15 -4.08 2.47
CA VAL A 804 -20.21 -3.26 1.86
C VAL A 804 -19.60 -2.30 0.84
N SER A 805 -18.60 -1.52 1.23
CA SER A 805 -17.90 -0.58 0.33
C SER A 805 -17.17 -1.30 -0.81
N ASN A 806 -16.57 -2.45 -0.55
CA ASN A 806 -15.89 -3.22 -1.60
C ASN A 806 -16.88 -3.82 -2.62
N ARG A 807 -18.04 -4.32 -2.18
CA ARG A 807 -19.14 -4.76 -3.07
C ARG A 807 -19.58 -3.60 -3.96
N MET A 808 -19.77 -2.41 -3.38
CA MET A 808 -20.12 -1.19 -4.13
C MET A 808 -19.08 -0.86 -5.21
N ARG A 809 -17.80 -0.81 -4.85
CA ARG A 809 -16.70 -0.56 -5.80
C ARG A 809 -16.61 -1.63 -6.90
N GLN A 810 -16.93 -2.89 -6.59
CA GLN A 810 -16.99 -3.96 -7.59
C GLN A 810 -18.13 -3.77 -8.59
N ILE A 811 -19.32 -3.35 -8.14
CA ILE A 811 -20.46 -3.04 -9.02
C ILE A 811 -20.10 -1.90 -9.96
N VAL A 812 -19.53 -0.80 -9.45
CA VAL A 812 -19.08 0.34 -10.27
C VAL A 812 -18.05 -0.09 -11.33
N ARG A 813 -17.09 -0.95 -10.95
CA ARG A 813 -16.10 -1.49 -11.88
C ARG A 813 -16.68 -2.45 -12.90
N ALA A 814 -17.70 -3.24 -12.54
CA ALA A 814 -18.40 -4.10 -13.48
C ALA A 814 -19.17 -3.26 -14.50
N ARG A 815 -19.92 -2.25 -14.04
CA ARG A 815 -20.63 -1.29 -14.89
C ARG A 815 -19.72 -0.60 -15.91
N ALA A 816 -18.48 -0.32 -15.53
CA ALA A 816 -17.49 0.34 -16.39
C ALA A 816 -16.98 -0.53 -17.56
N GLU A 817 -17.36 -1.81 -17.66
CA GLU A 817 -16.90 -2.69 -18.73
C GLU A 817 -17.64 -2.45 -20.06
N ALA A 818 -16.86 -2.40 -21.13
CA ALA A 818 -17.35 -2.05 -22.47
C ALA A 818 -18.25 -3.13 -23.11
N ASP A 819 -18.16 -4.39 -22.67
CA ASP A 819 -18.82 -5.54 -23.32
C ASP A 819 -20.22 -5.88 -22.75
N LEU A 820 -20.77 -5.04 -21.88
CA LEU A 820 -22.08 -5.29 -21.27
C LEU A 820 -23.25 -4.92 -22.21
N SER A 821 -24.30 -5.76 -22.23
CA SER A 821 -25.55 -5.43 -22.91
C SER A 821 -26.28 -4.29 -22.20
N GLU A 822 -27.15 -3.56 -22.92
CA GLU A 822 -27.93 -2.46 -22.34
C GLU A 822 -28.86 -2.95 -21.20
N GLU A 823 -29.37 -4.18 -21.29
CA GLU A 823 -30.17 -4.81 -20.22
C GLU A 823 -29.33 -5.11 -18.98
N GLN A 824 -28.09 -5.61 -19.16
CA GLN A 824 -27.16 -5.86 -18.05
C GLN A 824 -26.71 -4.56 -17.36
N LYS A 825 -26.47 -3.50 -18.15
CA LYS A 825 -26.16 -2.17 -17.60
C LYS A 825 -27.33 -1.60 -16.79
N ALA A 826 -28.55 -1.68 -17.30
CA ALA A 826 -29.74 -1.21 -16.58
C ALA A 826 -29.94 -1.93 -15.25
N LEU A 827 -29.74 -3.26 -15.22
CA LEU A 827 -29.80 -4.05 -13.96
C LEU A 827 -28.71 -3.64 -12.96
N LEU A 828 -27.48 -3.39 -13.45
CA LEU A 828 -26.38 -2.91 -12.60
C LEU A 828 -26.65 -1.50 -12.07
N ASP A 829 -27.26 -0.62 -12.86
CA ASP A 829 -27.64 0.73 -12.44
C ASP A 829 -28.69 0.72 -11.33
N GLU A 830 -29.73 -0.09 -11.47
CA GLU A 830 -30.76 -0.26 -10.43
C GLU A 830 -30.16 -0.83 -9.13
N THR A 831 -29.34 -1.88 -9.26
CA THR A 831 -28.63 -2.49 -8.12
C THR A 831 -27.73 -1.46 -7.44
N LEU A 832 -27.01 -0.65 -8.21
CA LEU A 832 -26.09 0.36 -7.73
C LEU A 832 -26.82 1.45 -6.92
N VAL A 833 -28.01 1.89 -7.34
CA VAL A 833 -28.81 2.86 -6.59
C VAL A 833 -29.24 2.28 -5.25
N ARG A 834 -29.77 1.04 -5.25
CA ARG A 834 -30.23 0.36 -4.03
C ARG A 834 -29.09 0.13 -3.04
N GLU A 835 -28.01 -0.50 -3.47
CA GLU A 835 -26.85 -0.83 -2.62
C GLU A 835 -26.19 0.43 -2.04
N ARG A 836 -26.24 1.55 -2.76
CA ARG A 836 -25.66 2.83 -2.32
C ARG A 836 -26.49 3.44 -1.21
N GLN A 837 -27.81 3.36 -1.31
CA GLN A 837 -28.69 3.76 -0.22
C GLN A 837 -28.45 2.88 1.01
N THR A 838 -28.39 1.55 0.85
CA THR A 838 -28.04 0.64 1.95
C THR A 838 -26.72 1.01 2.62
N MET A 839 -25.68 1.32 1.83
CA MET A 839 -24.39 1.75 2.36
C MET A 839 -24.50 3.06 3.15
N ARG A 840 -25.24 4.06 2.65
CA ARG A 840 -25.48 5.34 3.34
C ARG A 840 -26.21 5.12 4.67
N ASP A 841 -27.24 4.27 4.68
CA ASP A 841 -28.01 3.96 5.88
C ASP A 841 -27.14 3.31 6.97
N LEU A 842 -26.25 2.39 6.57
CA LEU A 842 -25.28 1.77 7.51
C LEU A 842 -24.28 2.79 8.07
N PHE A 843 -23.74 3.70 7.24
CA PHE A 843 -22.87 4.77 7.72
C PHE A 843 -23.61 5.71 8.69
N ASN A 844 -24.83 6.10 8.35
CA ASN A 844 -25.65 6.98 9.18
C ASN A 844 -25.96 6.32 10.53
N ALA A 845 -26.35 5.04 10.55
CA ALA A 845 -26.59 4.29 11.78
C ALA A 845 -25.36 4.29 12.71
N ILE A 846 -24.16 4.07 12.16
CA ILE A 846 -22.92 4.14 12.93
C ILE A 846 -22.68 5.55 13.47
N ILE A 847 -22.76 6.56 12.60
CA ILE A 847 -22.45 7.96 12.93
C ILE A 847 -23.43 8.49 14.00
N GLU A 848 -24.71 8.18 13.90
CA GLU A 848 -25.74 8.58 14.86
C GLU A 848 -25.50 7.97 16.24
N ALA A 849 -25.28 6.65 16.29
CA ALA A 849 -25.03 5.94 17.56
C ALA A 849 -23.79 6.50 18.29
N VAL A 850 -22.67 6.69 17.57
CA VAL A 850 -21.44 7.20 18.21
C VAL A 850 -21.48 8.71 18.49
N SER A 851 -22.26 9.48 17.72
CA SER A 851 -22.48 10.91 17.99
C SER A 851 -23.32 11.13 19.25
N THR A 852 -24.26 10.22 19.53
CA THR A 852 -25.04 10.23 20.78
C THR A 852 -24.13 10.10 22.00
N VAL A 853 -23.15 9.19 21.95
CA VAL A 853 -22.11 9.05 22.98
C VAL A 853 -21.22 10.29 23.04
N ALA A 854 -20.80 10.82 21.90
CA ALA A 854 -19.92 12.00 21.82
C ALA A 854 -20.55 13.24 22.49
N ASN A 855 -21.85 13.44 22.30
CA ASN A 855 -22.59 14.59 22.83
C ASN A 855 -23.06 14.40 24.27
N ALA A 856 -22.86 13.22 24.87
CA ALA A 856 -23.54 12.78 26.10
C ALA A 856 -25.03 13.13 26.11
N ALA A 857 -25.69 12.97 24.95
CA ALA A 857 -27.12 13.15 24.87
C ALA A 857 -27.77 12.08 25.76
N GLN A 858 -28.31 12.51 26.91
CA GLN A 858 -29.20 11.70 27.72
C GLN A 858 -30.52 11.62 26.98
N ASP A 859 -30.58 10.76 25.96
CA ASP A 859 -31.85 10.39 25.38
C ASP A 859 -32.66 9.60 26.43
N ASP A 860 -33.97 9.78 26.50
CA ASP A 860 -34.85 9.12 27.50
C ASP A 860 -34.81 7.58 27.41
N MET A 861 -34.17 7.04 26.37
CA MET A 861 -33.95 5.61 26.08
C MET A 861 -32.59 5.08 26.55
N ILE A 862 -31.68 5.92 27.06
CA ILE A 862 -30.36 5.50 27.57
C ILE A 862 -30.42 5.46 29.11
N GLU A 863 -30.00 4.33 29.69
CA GLU A 863 -29.82 4.17 31.14
C GLU A 863 -29.00 5.35 31.71
N ARG A 864 -29.43 5.91 32.85
CA ARG A 864 -28.74 7.06 33.46
C ARG A 864 -27.29 6.68 33.75
N PHE A 865 -26.34 7.44 33.19
CA PHE A 865 -24.93 7.27 33.52
C PHE A 865 -24.66 7.76 34.95
N ASP A 866 -24.50 6.82 35.87
CA ASP A 866 -24.20 7.06 37.29
C ASP A 866 -22.68 7.06 37.61
N GLY A 867 -21.82 7.16 36.59
CA GLY A 867 -20.35 7.09 36.71
C GLY A 867 -19.65 8.43 37.01
N ASP A 868 -18.32 8.39 37.16
CA ASP A 868 -17.50 9.57 37.43
C ASP A 868 -17.41 10.51 36.20
N SER A 869 -17.29 11.82 36.42
CA SER A 869 -17.17 12.85 35.38
C SER A 869 -15.93 12.64 34.50
N ALA A 870 -14.84 12.11 35.07
CA ALA A 870 -13.64 11.76 34.31
C ALA A 870 -13.90 10.61 33.33
N GLU A 871 -14.64 9.59 33.77
CA GLU A 871 -15.03 8.46 32.91
C GLU A 871 -15.96 8.91 31.78
N GLN A 872 -16.96 9.75 32.09
CA GLN A 872 -17.85 10.34 31.09
C GLN A 872 -17.10 11.09 30.00
N THR A 873 -16.06 11.85 30.38
CA THR A 873 -15.22 12.60 29.45
C THR A 873 -14.48 11.66 28.49
N LEU A 874 -13.94 10.55 28.99
CA LEU A 874 -13.28 9.53 28.14
C LEU A 874 -14.27 8.90 27.15
N LEU A 875 -15.49 8.59 27.60
CA LEU A 875 -16.54 8.02 26.75
C LEU A 875 -16.93 8.99 25.62
N GLN A 876 -17.13 10.27 25.94
CA GLN A 876 -17.39 11.31 24.94
C GLN A 876 -16.25 11.41 23.91
N GLN A 877 -14.99 11.34 24.36
CA GLN A 877 -13.83 11.35 23.48
C GLN A 877 -13.83 10.12 22.54
N TRP A 878 -14.17 8.93 23.03
CA TRP A 878 -14.32 7.75 22.17
C TRP A 878 -15.42 7.92 21.13
N GLY A 879 -16.59 8.42 21.53
CA GLY A 879 -17.68 8.76 20.61
C GLY A 879 -17.24 9.73 19.51
N ALA A 880 -16.53 10.81 19.89
CA ALA A 880 -16.04 11.81 18.95
C ALA A 880 -14.99 11.24 17.98
N ARG A 881 -14.06 10.42 18.47
CA ARG A 881 -13.05 9.72 17.66
C ARG A 881 -13.70 8.81 16.62
N TRP A 882 -14.67 7.99 17.05
CA TRP A 882 -15.42 7.11 16.15
C TRP A 882 -16.20 7.94 15.12
N ALA A 883 -16.94 8.96 15.55
CA ALA A 883 -17.72 9.82 14.66
C ALA A 883 -16.85 10.43 13.55
N ARG A 884 -15.64 10.91 13.89
CA ARG A 884 -14.71 11.47 12.92
C ARG A 884 -14.27 10.45 11.87
N VAL A 885 -13.86 9.25 12.30
CA VAL A 885 -13.43 8.18 11.38
C VAL A 885 -14.56 7.81 10.42
N TRP A 886 -15.77 7.60 10.94
CA TRP A 886 -16.90 7.14 10.13
C TRP A 886 -17.43 8.22 9.18
N ARG A 887 -17.43 9.50 9.58
CA ARG A 887 -17.69 10.63 8.66
C ARG A 887 -16.65 10.72 7.55
N ARG A 888 -15.37 10.56 7.87
CA ARG A 888 -14.30 10.51 6.85
C ARG A 888 -14.51 9.35 5.89
N LYS A 889 -14.76 8.14 6.40
CA LYS A 889 -14.97 6.95 5.56
C LYS A 889 -16.19 7.12 4.64
N MET A 890 -17.30 7.66 5.15
CA MET A 890 -18.47 7.99 4.34
C MET A 890 -18.12 9.00 3.24
N ALA A 891 -17.46 10.12 3.57
CA ALA A 891 -17.07 11.14 2.59
C ALA A 891 -16.14 10.57 1.50
N VAL A 892 -15.22 9.68 1.87
CA VAL A 892 -14.31 9.02 0.93
C VAL A 892 -15.06 8.06 0.01
N GLU A 893 -16.02 7.28 0.52
CA GLU A 893 -16.82 6.42 -0.35
C GLU A 893 -17.71 7.26 -1.29
N GLU A 894 -18.33 8.34 -0.81
CA GLU A 894 -19.09 9.25 -1.68
C GLU A 894 -18.21 9.91 -2.76
N ALA A 895 -16.95 10.24 -2.46
CA ALA A 895 -16.02 10.79 -3.45
C ALA A 895 -15.59 9.76 -4.52
N VAL A 896 -15.72 8.46 -4.25
CA VAL A 896 -15.27 7.39 -5.17
C VAL A 896 -16.43 6.73 -5.91
N VAL A 897 -17.56 6.50 -5.23
CA VAL A 897 -18.72 5.77 -5.76
C VAL A 897 -20.02 6.57 -5.66
N GLY A 898 -19.95 7.86 -5.31
CA GLY A 898 -21.09 8.78 -5.33
C GLY A 898 -21.54 9.11 -6.76
N GLU A 899 -22.72 9.73 -6.87
CA GLU A 899 -23.36 10.02 -8.17
C GLU A 899 -22.47 10.87 -9.07
N ALA A 900 -22.00 12.01 -8.55
CA ALA A 900 -21.10 12.91 -9.27
C ALA A 900 -19.77 12.23 -9.68
N ALA A 901 -19.20 11.38 -8.83
CA ALA A 901 -17.95 10.69 -9.12
C ALA A 901 -18.09 9.72 -10.30
N ILE A 902 -19.23 9.02 -10.38
CA ILE A 902 -19.54 8.09 -11.47
C ILE A 902 -19.81 8.85 -12.77
N GLU A 903 -20.55 9.96 -12.71
CA GLU A 903 -20.81 10.81 -13.89
C GLU A 903 -19.51 11.36 -14.50
N ILE A 904 -18.62 11.89 -13.67
CA ILE A 904 -17.30 12.40 -14.12
C ILE A 904 -16.49 11.27 -14.78
N ALA A 905 -16.47 10.09 -14.17
CA ALA A 905 -15.75 8.94 -14.71
C ALA A 905 -16.33 8.46 -16.05
N ASP A 906 -17.65 8.52 -16.24
CA ASP A 906 -18.30 8.15 -17.49
C ASP A 906 -18.00 9.15 -18.61
N VAL A 907 -18.02 10.46 -18.32
CA VAL A 907 -17.65 11.51 -19.29
C VAL A 907 -16.19 11.36 -19.74
N ALA A 908 -15.29 11.07 -18.80
CA ALA A 908 -13.88 10.85 -19.11
C ALA A 908 -13.69 9.62 -20.04
N ARG A 909 -14.36 8.50 -19.75
CA ARG A 909 -14.30 7.29 -20.58
C ARG A 909 -14.88 7.50 -21.97
N GLU A 910 -16.01 8.22 -22.09
CA GLU A 910 -16.61 8.51 -23.39
C GLU A 910 -15.67 9.37 -24.24
N THR A 911 -15.00 10.35 -23.62
CA THR A 911 -14.01 11.19 -24.31
C THR A 911 -12.82 10.36 -24.80
N GLU A 912 -12.32 9.42 -24.00
CA GLU A 912 -11.27 8.49 -24.42
C GLU A 912 -11.71 7.59 -25.57
N ARG A 913 -12.94 7.06 -25.52
CA ARG A 913 -13.50 6.23 -26.59
C ARG A 913 -13.55 6.99 -27.91
N VAL A 914 -14.09 8.21 -27.89
CA VAL A 914 -14.17 9.07 -29.09
C VAL A 914 -12.77 9.36 -29.64
N LYS A 915 -11.78 9.63 -28.78
CA LYS A 915 -10.39 9.82 -29.22
C LYS A 915 -9.81 8.55 -29.84
N ALA A 916 -10.03 7.38 -29.24
CA ALA A 916 -9.54 6.10 -29.75
C ALA A 916 -10.18 5.75 -31.09
N GLU A 917 -11.48 6.00 -31.26
CA GLU A 917 -12.19 5.84 -32.53
C GLU A 917 -11.65 6.79 -33.61
N ALA A 918 -11.41 8.05 -33.26
CA ALA A 918 -10.82 9.02 -34.18
C ALA A 918 -9.40 8.61 -34.61
N GLN A 919 -8.55 8.17 -33.68
CA GLN A 919 -7.21 7.67 -33.97
C GLN A 919 -7.23 6.40 -34.81
N ALA A 920 -8.15 5.48 -34.54
CA ALA A 920 -8.32 4.26 -35.34
C ALA A 920 -8.80 4.58 -36.76
N ALA A 921 -9.72 5.54 -36.92
CA ALA A 921 -10.20 6.01 -38.21
C ALA A 921 -9.08 6.72 -39.00
N GLU A 922 -8.26 7.53 -38.34
CA GLU A 922 -7.10 8.18 -38.95
C GLU A 922 -6.04 7.15 -39.38
N ALA A 923 -5.69 6.20 -38.51
CA ALA A 923 -4.77 5.12 -38.85
C ALA A 923 -5.28 4.23 -40.01
N ALA A 924 -6.59 3.97 -40.06
CA ALA A 924 -7.22 3.26 -41.17
C ALA A 924 -7.17 4.06 -42.48
N ALA A 925 -7.35 5.39 -42.41
CA ALA A 925 -7.23 6.28 -43.56
C ALA A 925 -5.78 6.37 -44.07
N THR A 926 -4.78 6.43 -43.18
CA THR A 926 -3.36 6.41 -43.55
C THR A 926 -2.97 5.08 -44.19
N ALA A 927 -3.41 3.95 -43.61
CA ALA A 927 -3.18 2.62 -44.18
C ALA A 927 -3.85 2.42 -45.56
N ALA A 928 -5.00 3.07 -45.80
CA ALA A 928 -5.66 3.08 -47.10
C ALA A 928 -4.92 3.96 -48.13
N ALA A 929 -4.25 5.04 -47.68
CA ALA A 929 -3.46 5.93 -48.54
C ALA A 929 -2.08 5.35 -48.94
N GLU A 930 -1.54 4.40 -48.17
CA GLU A 930 -0.26 3.73 -48.45
C GLU A 930 -0.39 2.47 -49.32
N GLN A 931 -1.58 2.11 -49.80
CA GLN A 931 -1.73 1.06 -50.81
C GLN A 931 -1.23 1.56 -52.18
N PRO A 932 -0.23 0.91 -52.82
CA PRO A 932 0.26 1.34 -54.12
C PRO A 932 -0.80 1.12 -55.20
N ALA A 933 -1.12 2.19 -55.91
CA ALA A 933 -1.94 2.17 -57.12
C ALA A 933 -1.18 1.45 -58.25
N ASP A 934 -1.21 0.13 -58.25
CA ASP A 934 -0.68 -0.69 -59.35
C ASP A 934 -1.78 -1.67 -59.81
N THR A 935 -2.83 -1.10 -60.40
CA THR A 935 -3.83 -1.81 -61.21
C THR A 935 -4.53 -0.80 -62.10
N ASN A 936 -3.86 -0.36 -63.17
CA ASN A 936 -4.48 -0.01 -64.45
C ASN A 936 -3.42 0.55 -65.43
N MET A 937 -2.68 -0.34 -66.08
CA MET A 937 -2.18 -0.13 -67.42
C MET A 937 -1.66 -1.47 -67.96
N GLU A 938 -2.52 -2.16 -68.72
CA GLU A 938 -2.19 -3.00 -69.89
C GLU A 938 -3.39 -3.91 -70.22
N GLN A 939 -4.33 -3.35 -70.97
CA GLN A 939 -5.11 -4.10 -71.94
C GLN A 939 -4.87 -3.46 -73.30
N GLU A 940 -4.82 -4.32 -74.32
CA GLU A 940 -4.64 -4.06 -75.76
C GLU A 940 -3.18 -4.10 -76.26
N ASP A 941 -2.70 -5.30 -76.62
CA ASP A 941 -2.68 -5.66 -78.04
C ASP A 941 -2.32 -7.15 -78.33
N HIS A 942 -3.06 -7.69 -79.30
CA HIS A 942 -2.75 -8.79 -80.23
C HIS A 942 -2.83 -10.29 -79.84
N ASP A 943 -4.02 -10.85 -80.12
CA ASP A 943 -4.32 -11.75 -81.25
C ASP A 943 -3.39 -12.92 -81.68
N VAL A 944 -4.01 -14.10 -81.70
CA VAL A 944 -3.97 -15.17 -82.74
C VAL A 944 -2.86 -16.25 -82.67
N ALA A 945 -3.39 -17.50 -82.61
CA ALA A 945 -2.86 -18.84 -82.90
C ALA A 945 -2.33 -19.67 -81.72
#